data_AF-A0A087U8N9-F1
#
_entry.id   AF-A0A087U8N9-F1
#
_cell.length_a   1.000
_cell.length_b   1.000
_cell.length_c   1.000
_cell.angle_alpha   90.00
_cell.angle_beta   90.00
_cell.angle_gamma   90.00
#
_symmetry.space_group_name_H-M   'P 1'
#
loop_
_entity.id
_entity.type
_entity.pdbx_description
1 polymer ?
#
loop_
_entity_poly.entity_id
_entity_poly.type
_entity_poly.pdbx_seq_one_letter_code
_entity_poly.pdbx_strand_id
1 'polypeptide(L)'
;MWTGPKVISKEITIESIQELSEVLHRPPLIWDNLHANDYDQKRLFLGPYCGRSTELIPRLRGVLTNPNCEYETNFVPIHTLSQWSKCTVDGKRELNISESVSADIKLETENENGSVEDIPSHLSPNTYHPKNALKLAIEDWLPEFYKAKNAFGRLISAPLVPTPIPACPLPVITACFSTATLPTPSASGRASPVLDSAFQPLSNELVNSLITPKEVGNMEPMDCNPLPSSPKHEPCIPSNVILPTSPKCEEESDLLKEDTAEEMQTEPIDSSSINGDAEGKQLLESDVVLLVNLFYLPFEHGRQGLKILQEFHWLKSHGYLVCQNPRKKGSGSDNPEVQEWFNRASKFDAMTQAVGKLLMRLTFCPNRSLLYDLYPYIWDIKGVVSMLNSYLKWIALRRVPMPVTSFMSSPFTCYKEAFMSGDQEPWSFLGGLTAELQHLLPLESVNDLFLYKSPETPNNRIYTIRPYLPSDEAQVYNVCRRTCDDGMDGSEVFPEYPNLIGDKLVGHFLCLSPEYCFVVEDDTGICGYALAALDAQQLKKKSEICWIPELLSKYPAPKKENGEMLTPAEEIISAFYSQQKVGPPDIVYQHHPSTLRMNILPTVNDPSVPKRMLTCILSTLKANGSHGVFTEVTVGDKNIVDFFSKLGFLEIAHPGFTCDDVFYMGRTF
;
A
#
# COMPACT_ATOMS: atom_id res chain seq x y z
N MET A 1 20.82 -17.00 25.78
CA MET A 1 20.87 -17.38 24.35
C MET A 1 21.53 -16.22 23.62
N TRP A 2 21.69 -16.25 22.29
CA TRP A 2 22.28 -15.13 21.54
C TRP A 2 21.65 -14.98 20.16
N THR A 3 21.49 -13.74 19.69
CA THR A 3 20.79 -13.40 18.44
C THR A 3 21.74 -13.17 17.25
N GLY A 4 23.05 -13.34 17.46
CA GLY A 4 24.09 -12.82 16.57
C GLY A 4 24.39 -11.34 16.87
N PRO A 5 25.17 -10.63 16.03
CA PRO A 5 25.62 -9.26 16.29
C PRO A 5 24.49 -8.21 16.43
N LYS A 6 23.24 -8.57 16.14
CA LYS A 6 22.05 -7.71 16.20
C LYS A 6 20.86 -8.43 16.82
N VAL A 7 19.75 -7.72 17.03
CA VAL A 7 18.47 -8.37 17.36
C VAL A 7 18.01 -9.21 16.18
N ILE A 8 18.10 -8.66 14.96
CA ILE A 8 17.82 -9.38 13.71
C ILE A 8 19.11 -9.40 12.87
N SER A 9 19.97 -10.36 13.15
CA SER A 9 21.26 -10.47 12.46
C SER A 9 21.07 -10.82 10.98
N LYS A 10 21.52 -9.95 10.07
CA LYS A 10 21.62 -10.26 8.63
C LYS A 10 22.51 -11.47 8.39
N GLU A 11 23.68 -11.47 9.02
CA GLU A 11 24.64 -12.59 9.02
C GLU A 11 25.14 -12.85 10.45
N ILE A 12 25.55 -14.10 10.71
CA ILE A 12 26.27 -14.50 11.92
C ILE A 12 27.57 -15.16 11.45
N THR A 13 28.71 -14.55 11.76
CA THR A 13 30.01 -14.99 11.25
C THR A 13 30.70 -15.96 12.21
N ILE A 14 31.67 -16.73 11.72
CA ILE A 14 32.44 -17.69 12.52
C ILE A 14 33.20 -16.95 13.63
N GLU A 15 33.75 -15.79 13.31
CA GLU A 15 34.54 -14.91 14.17
C GLU A 15 33.68 -14.38 15.33
N SER A 16 32.45 -13.93 15.04
CA SER A 16 31.52 -13.45 16.07
C SER A 16 31.12 -14.54 17.07
N ILE A 17 31.10 -15.81 16.64
CA ILE A 17 30.84 -16.97 17.51
C ILE A 17 32.11 -17.39 18.27
N GLN A 18 33.31 -17.20 17.70
CA GLN A 18 34.59 -17.43 18.40
C GLN A 18 34.78 -16.41 19.53
N GLU A 19 34.69 -15.10 19.24
CA GLU A 19 34.77 -14.02 20.23
C GLU A 19 33.78 -14.24 21.39
N LEU A 20 32.52 -14.51 21.08
CA LEU A 20 31.51 -14.79 22.11
C LEU A 20 31.80 -16.08 22.89
N SER A 21 32.33 -17.12 22.25
CA SER A 21 32.69 -18.37 22.93
C SER A 21 33.89 -18.22 23.86
N GLU A 22 34.84 -17.34 23.51
CA GLU A 22 35.96 -16.96 24.37
C GLU A 22 35.46 -16.22 25.62
N VAL A 23 34.52 -15.27 25.47
CA VAL A 23 33.94 -14.52 26.61
C VAL A 23 33.00 -15.38 27.47
N LEU A 24 32.15 -16.21 26.87
CA LEU A 24 31.19 -17.05 27.61
C LEU A 24 31.79 -18.37 28.14
N HIS A 25 33.00 -18.73 27.70
CA HIS A 25 33.68 -20.02 27.93
C HIS A 25 32.84 -21.26 27.56
N ARG A 26 31.92 -21.12 26.59
CA ARG A 26 31.03 -22.20 26.12
C ARG A 26 30.42 -21.89 24.74
N PRO A 27 30.15 -22.91 23.90
CA PRO A 27 29.35 -22.76 22.69
C PRO A 27 27.99 -22.09 23.00
N PRO A 28 27.60 -21.01 22.29
CA PRO A 28 26.33 -20.35 22.50
C PRO A 28 25.15 -21.16 21.91
N LEU A 29 23.98 -20.99 22.50
CA LEU A 29 22.70 -21.43 21.95
C LEU A 29 22.08 -20.21 21.24
N ILE A 30 21.91 -20.30 19.92
CA ILE A 30 21.34 -19.21 19.12
C ILE A 30 19.83 -19.16 19.32
N TRP A 31 19.30 -17.95 19.44
CA TRP A 31 17.90 -17.58 19.31
C TRP A 31 17.82 -16.70 18.07
N ASP A 32 17.33 -17.23 16.96
CA ASP A 32 17.43 -16.59 15.66
C ASP A 32 16.14 -15.88 15.26
N ASN A 33 16.19 -14.56 15.11
CA ASN A 33 15.05 -13.72 14.71
C ASN A 33 15.01 -13.45 13.19
N LEU A 34 15.76 -14.17 12.35
CA LEU A 34 15.80 -13.97 10.89
C LEU A 34 14.41 -13.97 10.22
N HIS A 35 13.43 -14.64 10.83
CA HIS A 35 12.06 -14.76 10.32
C HIS A 35 11.00 -14.15 11.25
N ALA A 36 11.39 -13.44 12.31
CA ALA A 36 10.44 -12.75 13.18
C ALA A 36 9.79 -11.57 12.44
N ASN A 37 8.49 -11.32 12.67
CA ASN A 37 7.74 -10.15 12.15
C ASN A 37 6.93 -9.42 13.24
N ASP A 38 7.11 -9.77 14.51
CA ASP A 38 6.41 -9.17 15.66
C ASP A 38 6.60 -7.64 15.79
N TYR A 39 7.73 -7.12 15.32
CA TYR A 39 8.04 -5.69 15.24
C TYR A 39 7.33 -4.94 14.09
N ASP A 40 6.78 -5.62 13.09
CA ASP A 40 6.12 -4.99 11.93
C ASP A 40 5.08 -5.92 11.27
N GLN A 41 3.82 -5.77 11.69
CA GLN A 41 2.65 -6.51 11.19
C GLN A 41 2.30 -6.26 9.71
N LYS A 42 3.06 -5.44 8.97
CA LYS A 42 2.96 -5.34 7.51
C LYS A 42 3.98 -6.23 6.78
N ARG A 43 4.89 -6.89 7.50
CA ARG A 43 5.97 -7.72 6.94
C ARG A 43 5.74 -9.19 7.24
N LEU A 44 6.22 -10.03 6.32
CA LEU A 44 6.15 -11.48 6.39
C LEU A 44 7.40 -12.06 5.73
N PHE A 45 7.93 -13.16 6.29
CA PHE A 45 9.20 -13.75 5.86
C PHE A 45 9.03 -15.24 5.53
N LEU A 46 8.88 -15.49 4.23
CA LEU A 46 8.73 -16.81 3.61
C LEU A 46 10.01 -17.26 2.87
N GLY A 47 11.08 -16.45 2.89
CA GLY A 47 12.37 -16.79 2.30
C GLY A 47 13.14 -17.88 3.07
N PRO A 48 14.20 -18.45 2.47
CA PRO A 48 14.98 -19.51 3.10
C PRO A 48 15.88 -18.98 4.22
N TYR A 49 16.16 -19.84 5.21
CA TYR A 49 17.18 -19.58 6.23
C TYR A 49 18.56 -19.33 5.57
N CYS A 50 19.23 -18.23 5.92
CA CYS A 50 20.46 -17.78 5.27
C CYS A 50 21.34 -16.88 6.16
N GLY A 51 22.55 -16.55 5.71
CA GLY A 51 23.50 -15.70 6.46
C GLY A 51 24.15 -16.40 7.67
N ARG A 52 23.95 -17.72 7.81
CA ARG A 52 24.57 -18.57 8.84
C ARG A 52 25.29 -19.70 8.13
N SER A 53 26.62 -19.70 8.19
CA SER A 53 27.41 -20.78 7.60
C SER A 53 27.12 -22.12 8.29
N THR A 54 27.07 -23.22 7.54
CA THR A 54 27.01 -24.57 8.12
C THR A 54 28.23 -24.90 8.98
N GLU A 55 29.36 -24.19 8.80
CA GLU A 55 30.51 -24.25 9.70
C GLU A 55 30.20 -23.78 11.13
N LEU A 56 29.12 -23.04 11.37
CA LEU A 56 28.71 -22.67 12.72
C LEU A 56 28.20 -23.88 13.52
N ILE A 57 27.62 -24.90 12.87
CA ILE A 57 26.99 -26.05 13.53
C ILE A 57 27.90 -26.71 14.60
N PRO A 58 29.16 -27.11 14.30
CA PRO A 58 30.07 -27.68 15.31
C PRO A 58 30.57 -26.68 16.37
N ARG A 59 30.34 -25.37 16.18
CA ARG A 59 30.76 -24.27 17.08
C ARG A 59 29.63 -23.79 18.01
N LEU A 60 28.41 -24.29 17.82
CA LEU A 60 27.21 -23.91 18.58
C LEU A 60 26.72 -25.01 19.53
N ARG A 61 25.94 -24.63 20.55
CA ARG A 61 25.15 -25.58 21.36
C ARG A 61 23.85 -26.01 20.64
N GLY A 62 23.40 -25.22 19.68
CA GLY A 62 22.19 -25.41 18.88
C GLY A 62 21.68 -24.09 18.33
N VAL A 63 20.58 -24.16 17.58
CA VAL A 63 19.81 -23.01 17.07
C VAL A 63 18.33 -23.24 17.40
N LEU A 64 17.68 -22.23 17.96
CA LEU A 64 16.23 -22.10 18.06
C LEU A 64 15.82 -20.92 17.19
N THR A 65 14.83 -21.08 16.31
CA THR A 65 14.30 -19.96 15.52
C THR A 65 13.08 -19.35 16.19
N ASN A 66 12.96 -18.04 16.11
CA ASN A 66 11.80 -17.23 16.46
C ASN A 66 11.23 -16.68 15.14
N PRO A 67 10.21 -17.34 14.55
CA PRO A 67 9.75 -17.06 13.20
C PRO A 67 8.53 -16.10 13.22
N ASN A 68 7.74 -16.06 12.14
CA ASN A 68 6.59 -15.15 12.03
C ASN A 68 5.51 -15.49 13.07
N CYS A 69 4.69 -14.51 13.44
CA CYS A 69 3.55 -14.71 14.34
C CYS A 69 2.49 -15.66 13.73
N GLU A 70 2.29 -15.59 12.42
CA GLU A 70 1.33 -16.39 11.65
C GLU A 70 1.82 -17.83 11.48
N TYR A 71 1.19 -18.77 12.18
CA TYR A 71 1.69 -20.14 12.33
C TYR A 71 1.92 -20.87 11.00
N GLU A 72 0.99 -20.80 10.04
CA GLU A 72 1.09 -21.59 8.80
C GLU A 72 2.17 -21.07 7.85
N THR A 73 2.57 -19.80 8.00
CA THR A 73 3.58 -19.13 7.17
C THR A 73 5.00 -19.64 7.45
N ASN A 74 5.18 -20.26 8.63
CA ASN A 74 6.48 -20.70 9.14
C ASN A 74 6.98 -22.02 8.52
N PHE A 75 6.25 -22.60 7.58
CA PHE A 75 6.64 -23.83 6.88
C PHE A 75 8.02 -23.69 6.22
N VAL A 76 8.23 -22.70 5.36
CA VAL A 76 9.52 -22.50 4.67
C VAL A 76 10.66 -22.12 5.62
N PRO A 77 10.50 -21.18 6.57
CA PRO A 77 11.49 -20.92 7.63
C PRO A 77 11.96 -22.18 8.37
N ILE A 78 11.04 -22.99 8.87
CA ILE A 78 11.35 -24.20 9.65
C ILE A 78 11.92 -25.31 8.75
N HIS A 79 11.38 -25.49 7.54
CA HIS A 79 11.84 -26.51 6.61
C HIS A 79 13.26 -26.24 6.12
N THR A 80 13.60 -24.99 5.81
CA THR A 80 14.94 -24.61 5.33
C THR A 80 15.99 -24.65 6.44
N LEU A 81 15.63 -24.32 7.69
CA LEU A 81 16.47 -24.57 8.87
C LEU A 81 16.69 -26.07 9.14
N SER A 82 15.64 -26.89 8.97
CA SER A 82 15.70 -28.35 9.08
C SER A 82 16.60 -28.98 8.00
N GLN A 83 16.75 -28.34 6.83
CA GLN A 83 17.75 -28.74 5.84
C GLN A 83 19.16 -28.27 6.23
N TRP A 84 19.34 -27.00 6.61
CA TRP A 84 20.62 -26.43 7.03
C TRP A 84 21.32 -27.25 8.13
N SER A 85 20.57 -27.63 9.17
CA SER A 85 21.06 -28.41 10.32
C SER A 85 21.56 -29.83 9.99
N LYS A 86 21.33 -30.33 8.77
CA LYS A 86 21.81 -31.63 8.28
C LYS A 86 23.04 -31.50 7.37
N CYS A 87 23.38 -30.28 6.96
CA CYS A 87 24.49 -29.99 6.06
C CYS A 87 25.79 -29.70 6.84
N THR A 88 26.93 -29.88 6.17
CA THR A 88 28.27 -29.63 6.74
C THR A 88 29.18 -28.82 5.81
N VAL A 89 28.68 -28.40 4.66
CA VAL A 89 29.39 -27.62 3.65
C VAL A 89 28.42 -26.57 3.10
N ASP A 90 28.85 -25.33 2.98
CA ASP A 90 28.05 -24.33 2.29
C ASP A 90 28.15 -24.51 0.78
N GLY A 91 27.00 -24.58 0.13
CA GLY A 91 26.90 -24.50 -1.32
C GLY A 91 27.32 -23.11 -1.73
N LYS A 92 28.41 -23.03 -2.51
CA LYS A 92 28.90 -21.77 -3.06
C LYS A 92 27.74 -21.05 -3.76
N ARG A 93 27.28 -19.94 -3.16
CA ARG A 93 26.81 -18.81 -3.97
C ARG A 93 27.95 -18.54 -4.95
N GLU A 94 27.69 -18.63 -6.25
CA GLU A 94 28.66 -18.09 -7.20
C GLU A 94 28.69 -16.57 -6.99
N LEU A 95 29.69 -16.14 -6.21
CA LEU A 95 30.22 -14.78 -6.22
C LEU A 95 30.76 -14.52 -7.62
N ASN A 96 29.80 -14.26 -8.51
CA ASN A 96 30.04 -13.83 -9.87
C ASN A 96 30.94 -12.60 -9.79
N ILE A 97 31.91 -12.51 -10.69
CA ILE A 97 32.87 -11.39 -10.80
C ILE A 97 32.15 -10.09 -11.29
N SER A 98 30.80 -10.11 -11.26
CA SER A 98 29.85 -9.13 -11.76
C SER A 98 29.33 -8.15 -10.69
N GLU A 99 29.95 -8.00 -9.52
CA GLU A 99 29.75 -6.76 -8.73
C GLU A 99 30.27 -5.52 -9.48
N SER A 100 31.11 -5.74 -10.49
CA SER A 100 31.54 -4.75 -11.49
C SER A 100 30.50 -4.46 -12.59
N VAL A 101 29.36 -5.16 -12.61
CA VAL A 101 28.29 -5.03 -13.62
C VAL A 101 27.01 -4.68 -12.89
N SER A 102 26.29 -3.63 -13.32
CA SER A 102 25.10 -3.18 -12.61
C SER A 102 24.01 -4.27 -12.55
N ALA A 103 23.28 -4.33 -11.44
CA ALA A 103 22.21 -5.30 -11.23
C ALA A 103 21.12 -5.22 -12.31
N ASP A 104 20.94 -4.05 -12.92
CA ASP A 104 19.99 -3.78 -13.99
C ASP A 104 20.39 -4.53 -15.30
N ILE A 105 21.68 -4.55 -15.65
CA ILE A 105 22.18 -5.30 -16.82
C ILE A 105 21.94 -6.81 -16.64
N LYS A 106 22.12 -7.34 -15.43
CA LYS A 106 21.97 -8.78 -15.16
C LYS A 106 20.52 -9.27 -15.31
N LEU A 107 19.55 -8.45 -14.91
CA LEU A 107 18.12 -8.81 -14.93
C LEU A 107 17.45 -8.71 -16.31
N GLU A 108 18.04 -7.98 -17.26
CA GLU A 108 17.55 -7.93 -18.64
C GLU A 108 17.95 -9.20 -19.45
N THR A 109 18.93 -9.97 -18.97
CA THR A 109 19.38 -11.24 -19.58
C THR A 109 18.77 -12.51 -18.98
N GLU A 110 18.15 -12.46 -17.80
CA GLU A 110 17.53 -13.64 -17.17
C GLU A 110 16.07 -13.85 -17.65
N ASN A 111 15.70 -15.11 -17.90
CA ASN A 111 14.38 -15.48 -18.44
C ASN A 111 13.21 -15.08 -17.53
N GLU A 112 11.99 -14.99 -18.09
CA GLU A 112 10.82 -14.48 -17.35
C GLU A 112 10.24 -15.46 -16.31
N ASN A 113 10.58 -16.74 -16.42
CA ASN A 113 10.40 -17.72 -15.35
C ASN A 113 11.58 -17.61 -14.37
N GLY A 114 11.35 -17.76 -13.07
CA GLY A 114 12.39 -17.78 -12.03
C GLY A 114 13.26 -19.05 -12.04
N SER A 115 13.76 -19.45 -13.20
CA SER A 115 14.41 -20.73 -13.45
C SER A 115 15.79 -20.83 -12.82
N VAL A 116 15.93 -21.75 -11.86
CA VAL A 116 16.88 -22.90 -11.81
C VAL A 116 18.37 -22.70 -12.15
N GLU A 117 18.76 -21.81 -13.07
CA GLU A 117 20.12 -21.62 -13.60
C GLU A 117 21.15 -21.26 -12.50
N ASP A 118 20.69 -20.60 -11.43
CA ASP A 118 21.46 -20.25 -10.23
C ASP A 118 21.62 -21.41 -9.21
N ILE A 119 21.06 -22.60 -9.47
CA ILE A 119 21.22 -23.78 -8.62
C ILE A 119 22.25 -24.72 -9.28
N PRO A 120 23.39 -25.01 -8.63
CA PRO A 120 24.40 -25.92 -9.19
C PRO A 120 23.78 -27.28 -9.52
N SER A 121 23.97 -27.74 -10.77
CA SER A 121 23.34 -28.96 -11.32
C SER A 121 23.63 -30.24 -10.52
N HIS A 122 24.73 -30.25 -9.75
CA HIS A 122 25.03 -31.27 -8.75
C HIS A 122 25.48 -30.62 -7.43
N LEU A 123 24.56 -30.47 -6.49
CA LEU A 123 24.86 -30.25 -5.07
C LEU A 123 25.10 -31.60 -4.38
N SER A 124 26.00 -31.66 -3.40
CA SER A 124 26.16 -32.88 -2.58
C SER A 124 25.06 -32.95 -1.51
N PRO A 125 24.68 -34.15 -1.01
CA PRO A 125 23.65 -34.28 0.02
C PRO A 125 23.93 -33.51 1.32
N ASN A 126 25.20 -33.20 1.60
CA ASN A 126 25.63 -32.47 2.79
C ASN A 126 25.85 -30.96 2.52
N THR A 127 25.44 -30.46 1.35
CA THR A 127 25.71 -29.09 0.89
C THR A 127 24.47 -28.20 1.03
N TYR A 128 24.53 -27.16 1.87
CA TYR A 128 23.41 -26.23 2.03
C TYR A 128 23.43 -25.12 0.98
N HIS A 129 22.40 -25.02 0.15
CA HIS A 129 22.24 -23.92 -0.80
C HIS A 129 20.84 -23.30 -0.65
N PRO A 130 20.70 -22.03 -0.20
CA PRO A 130 19.40 -21.44 0.15
C PRO A 130 18.33 -21.52 -0.95
N LYS A 131 18.71 -21.31 -2.23
CA LYS A 131 17.76 -21.42 -3.36
C LYS A 131 17.28 -22.85 -3.60
N ASN A 132 18.14 -23.85 -3.39
CA ASN A 132 17.75 -25.26 -3.49
C ASN A 132 16.89 -25.68 -2.29
N ALA A 133 17.27 -25.24 -1.09
CA ALA A 133 16.49 -25.52 0.12
C ALA A 133 15.10 -24.88 0.06
N LEU A 134 15.00 -23.67 -0.49
CA LEU A 134 13.73 -23.01 -0.78
C LEU A 134 12.89 -23.83 -1.78
N LYS A 135 13.48 -24.26 -2.90
CA LYS A 135 12.74 -25.04 -3.91
C LYS A 135 12.09 -26.28 -3.29
N LEU A 136 12.88 -27.08 -2.57
CA LEU A 136 12.39 -28.26 -1.87
C LEU A 136 11.29 -27.91 -0.84
N ALA A 137 11.44 -26.79 -0.12
CA ALA A 137 10.41 -26.31 0.79
C ALA A 137 9.11 -25.88 0.10
N ILE A 138 9.17 -25.32 -1.11
CA ILE A 138 7.97 -24.98 -1.89
C ILE A 138 7.30 -26.25 -2.46
N GLU A 139 8.10 -27.20 -2.97
CA GLU A 139 7.62 -28.50 -3.44
C GLU A 139 6.87 -29.27 -2.33
N ASP A 140 7.40 -29.26 -1.10
CA ASP A 140 6.76 -29.87 0.08
C ASP A 140 5.62 -29.03 0.69
N TRP A 141 5.59 -27.70 0.50
CA TRP A 141 4.54 -26.82 1.06
C TRP A 141 3.27 -26.76 0.19
N LEU A 142 3.42 -26.83 -1.14
CA LEU A 142 2.28 -26.73 -2.08
C LEU A 142 1.13 -27.72 -1.77
N PRO A 143 1.37 -28.98 -1.37
CA PRO A 143 0.30 -29.90 -0.91
C PRO A 143 -0.48 -29.42 0.33
N GLU A 144 0.10 -28.61 1.22
CA GLU A 144 -0.56 -28.16 2.45
C GLU A 144 -1.73 -27.20 2.18
N PHE A 145 -1.69 -26.43 1.08
CA PHE A 145 -2.78 -25.56 0.64
C PHE A 145 -4.05 -26.35 0.27
N TYR A 146 -3.88 -27.60 -0.14
CA TYR A 146 -4.97 -28.49 -0.57
C TYR A 146 -5.55 -29.36 0.55
N LYS A 147 -4.95 -29.36 1.75
CA LYS A 147 -5.52 -30.06 2.90
C LYS A 147 -6.67 -29.25 3.49
N ALA A 148 -7.86 -29.86 3.61
CA ALA A 148 -8.99 -29.24 4.29
C ALA A 148 -8.64 -28.99 5.76
N LYS A 149 -8.57 -27.71 6.15
CA LYS A 149 -8.23 -27.28 7.51
C LYS A 149 -8.94 -25.98 7.83
N ASN A 150 -9.75 -25.99 8.88
CA ASN A 150 -10.44 -24.80 9.39
C ASN A 150 -9.44 -23.91 10.13
N ALA A 151 -9.67 -22.59 10.12
CA ALA A 151 -8.94 -21.66 10.96
C ALA A 151 -9.52 -21.66 12.38
N PHE A 152 -8.65 -21.56 13.39
CA PHE A 152 -9.02 -21.47 14.80
C PHE A 152 -8.16 -20.39 15.47
N GLY A 153 -8.72 -19.21 15.72
CA GLY A 153 -7.96 -18.08 16.30
C GLY A 153 -8.63 -16.72 16.10
N ARG A 154 -8.08 -15.67 16.71
CA ARG A 154 -8.66 -14.32 16.72
C ARG A 154 -8.46 -13.58 15.38
N LEU A 155 -9.55 -13.05 14.81
CA LEU A 155 -9.54 -12.02 13.76
C LEU A 155 -9.23 -10.59 14.30
N ILE A 156 -8.48 -10.48 15.40
CA ILE A 156 -8.28 -9.23 16.14
C ILE A 156 -6.82 -9.04 16.56
N SER A 157 -6.07 -8.31 15.74
CA SER A 157 -5.16 -7.29 16.27
C SER A 157 -5.99 -6.10 16.78
N ALA A 158 -5.56 -5.49 17.90
CA ALA A 158 -6.25 -4.35 18.49
C ALA A 158 -6.15 -3.11 17.57
N PRO A 159 -7.08 -2.13 17.68
CA PRO A 159 -6.97 -0.88 16.91
C PRO A 159 -5.64 -0.20 17.20
N LEU A 160 -4.94 0.20 16.12
CA LEU A 160 -3.67 0.91 16.19
C LEU A 160 -3.83 2.21 16.96
N VAL A 161 -3.28 2.28 18.18
CA VAL A 161 -2.94 3.56 18.79
C VAL A 161 -1.72 4.09 18.02
N PRO A 162 -1.81 5.24 17.33
CA PRO A 162 -0.70 5.73 16.53
C PRO A 162 0.43 6.20 17.45
N THR A 163 1.49 5.40 17.55
CA THR A 163 2.77 5.89 18.03
C THR A 163 3.28 6.95 17.05
N PRO A 164 3.75 8.12 17.51
CA PRO A 164 4.30 9.12 16.62
C PRO A 164 5.59 8.57 15.99
N ILE A 165 5.56 8.37 14.67
CA ILE A 165 6.73 7.99 13.89
C ILE A 165 7.81 9.05 14.14
N PRO A 166 9.00 8.71 14.68
CA PRO A 166 10.11 9.64 14.76
C PRO A 166 10.44 10.09 13.33
N ALA A 167 10.41 11.39 13.07
CA ALA A 167 10.71 11.92 11.74
C ALA A 167 12.07 11.37 11.28
N CYS A 168 12.08 10.63 10.16
CA CYS A 168 13.30 10.03 9.63
C CYS A 168 14.38 11.12 9.51
N PRO A 169 15.58 10.93 10.08
CA PRO A 169 16.64 11.91 9.94
C PRO A 169 16.94 12.07 8.46
N LEU A 170 16.71 13.27 7.92
CA LEU A 170 17.06 13.62 6.55
C LEU A 170 18.52 13.22 6.30
N PRO A 171 18.84 12.51 5.20
CA PRO A 171 20.20 12.08 4.94
C PRO A 171 21.09 13.32 4.90
N VAL A 172 22.11 13.35 5.77
CA VAL A 172 23.00 14.50 5.92
C VAL A 172 23.76 14.69 4.61
N ILE A 173 23.29 15.66 3.81
CA ILE A 173 23.94 16.05 2.56
C ILE A 173 25.32 16.59 2.93
N THR A 174 26.32 15.73 2.86
CA THR A 174 27.72 16.09 3.07
C THR A 174 28.13 16.94 1.88
N ALA A 175 28.01 18.25 2.03
CA ALA A 175 28.22 19.19 0.95
C ALA A 175 29.68 19.15 0.49
N CYS A 176 29.92 18.50 -0.65
CA CYS A 176 31.23 18.46 -1.30
C CYS A 176 31.70 19.90 -1.57
N PHE A 177 32.79 20.31 -0.92
CA PHE A 177 33.33 21.67 -1.01
C PHE A 177 33.94 21.95 -2.39
N SER A 178 33.08 22.36 -3.34
CA SER A 178 33.50 22.93 -4.62
C SER A 178 34.06 24.34 -4.41
N THR A 179 35.38 24.49 -4.50
CA THR A 179 36.11 25.75 -4.24
C THR A 179 35.97 26.77 -5.38
N ALA A 180 34.82 27.46 -5.42
CA ALA A 180 34.59 28.60 -6.31
C ALA A 180 35.08 29.91 -5.67
N THR A 181 36.10 30.53 -6.26
CA THR A 181 36.61 31.85 -5.84
C THR A 181 35.76 32.99 -6.38
N LEU A 182 35.43 33.98 -5.53
CA LEU A 182 34.74 35.21 -5.90
C LEU A 182 35.58 36.44 -5.51
N PRO A 183 35.73 37.45 -6.39
CA PRO A 183 36.47 38.68 -6.07
C PRO A 183 35.60 39.71 -5.35
N THR A 184 36.23 40.50 -4.47
CA THR A 184 35.60 41.65 -3.79
C THR A 184 35.70 42.94 -4.61
N PRO A 185 34.82 43.92 -4.36
CA PRO A 185 35.32 45.28 -4.16
C PRO A 185 34.68 46.08 -3.00
N SER A 186 35.42 47.11 -2.59
CA SER A 186 35.33 48.01 -1.44
C SER A 186 34.08 48.89 -1.23
N ALA A 187 33.51 48.78 -0.02
CA ALA A 187 33.14 49.81 0.97
C ALA A 187 32.94 51.32 0.62
N SER A 188 31.78 51.89 1.04
CA SER A 188 31.59 53.15 1.82
C SER A 188 30.08 53.48 1.94
N GLY A 189 29.53 54.26 2.89
CA GLY A 189 30.03 54.81 4.18
C GLY A 189 29.19 56.01 4.69
N ARG A 190 28.82 56.05 6.00
CA ARG A 190 28.03 57.09 6.74
C ARG A 190 26.51 57.16 6.43
N ALA A 191 25.59 57.56 7.34
CA ALA A 191 25.63 57.77 8.80
C ALA A 191 24.20 57.75 9.44
N SER A 192 24.13 57.62 10.78
CA SER A 192 22.94 57.54 11.65
C SER A 192 22.54 58.95 12.22
N PRO A 193 21.72 59.17 13.30
CA PRO A 193 21.13 58.26 14.34
C PRO A 193 19.68 58.59 14.81
N VAL A 194 19.27 58.00 15.96
CA VAL A 194 18.10 58.32 16.84
C VAL A 194 16.74 57.85 16.27
N LEU A 195 15.98 56.92 16.88
CA LEU A 195 16.09 56.14 18.14
C LEU A 195 15.21 54.85 17.95
N ASP A 196 14.93 53.89 18.86
CA ASP A 196 15.12 53.78 20.31
C ASP A 196 15.17 52.30 20.82
N SER A 197 15.51 52.18 22.11
CA SER A 197 15.14 51.23 23.18
C SER A 197 14.10 50.11 22.87
N ALA A 198 14.28 48.85 23.30
CA ALA A 198 15.21 48.30 24.31
C ALA A 198 15.80 46.91 23.96
N PHE A 199 16.89 46.57 24.67
CA PHE A 199 17.69 45.32 24.65
C PHE A 199 16.86 44.02 24.64
N GLN A 200 17.21 42.91 23.95
CA GLN A 200 18.46 42.23 23.52
C GLN A 200 19.18 41.32 24.57
N PRO A 201 19.66 40.12 24.15
CA PRO A 201 20.32 39.10 25.00
C PRO A 201 21.86 39.12 24.90
N LEU A 202 22.53 38.24 25.66
CA LEU A 202 23.89 37.65 25.49
C LEU A 202 24.14 36.68 26.68
N SER A 203 25.11 35.75 26.73
CA SER A 203 26.22 35.41 25.82
C SER A 203 26.58 33.90 25.90
N ASN A 204 27.29 33.41 24.88
CA ASN A 204 28.16 32.23 24.99
C ASN A 204 29.60 32.70 25.30
N GLU A 205 30.33 31.98 26.16
CA GLU A 205 31.80 31.95 26.16
C GLU A 205 32.32 30.55 26.51
N LEU A 206 33.54 30.23 26.06
CA LEU A 206 34.16 28.90 26.21
C LEU A 206 35.12 28.84 27.40
N VAL A 207 35.12 27.72 28.13
CA VAL A 207 36.36 27.18 28.74
C VAL A 207 36.36 25.65 28.64
N ASN A 208 37.41 25.07 28.08
CA ASN A 208 37.69 23.62 28.13
C ASN A 208 38.56 23.29 29.36
N SER A 209 38.18 22.30 30.18
CA SER A 209 39.12 21.35 30.81
C SER A 209 38.49 20.27 31.72
N LEU A 210 38.78 19.01 31.36
CA LEU A 210 39.20 17.89 32.23
C LEU A 210 38.27 17.25 33.29
N ILE A 211 37.75 16.06 32.91
CA ILE A 211 37.82 14.76 33.64
C ILE A 211 37.33 14.70 35.11
N THR A 212 36.10 14.24 35.32
CA THR A 212 35.78 12.92 35.94
C THR A 212 34.26 12.65 35.84
N PRO A 213 33.80 11.38 35.83
CA PRO A 213 32.38 11.06 35.58
C PRO A 213 31.49 11.24 36.82
N LYS A 214 30.20 11.51 36.58
CA LYS A 214 29.12 11.31 37.57
C LYS A 214 28.19 10.18 37.13
N GLU A 215 27.56 9.60 38.14
CA GLU A 215 26.82 8.32 38.11
C GLU A 215 25.80 8.22 36.98
N VAL A 216 25.81 7.07 36.30
CA VAL A 216 24.75 6.67 35.35
C VAL A 216 23.51 6.33 36.17
N GLY A 217 22.41 7.04 35.94
CA GLY A 217 21.10 6.64 36.45
C GLY A 217 20.63 5.35 35.77
N ASN A 218 20.10 4.40 36.55
CA ASN A 218 19.63 3.11 36.02
C ASN A 218 18.60 3.32 34.89
N MET A 219 18.92 2.84 33.69
CA MET A 219 17.91 2.42 32.73
C MET A 219 17.75 0.92 32.85
N GLU A 220 16.65 0.49 33.46
CA GLU A 220 16.25 -0.92 33.50
C GLU A 220 15.75 -1.34 32.10
N PRO A 221 15.93 -2.61 31.68
CA PRO A 221 15.40 -3.08 30.42
C PRO A 221 13.86 -3.04 30.42
N MET A 222 13.26 -2.69 29.28
CA MET A 222 11.81 -2.62 29.13
C MET A 222 11.17 -3.99 29.37
N ASP A 223 10.39 -4.12 30.45
CA ASP A 223 9.69 -5.35 30.81
C ASP A 223 8.60 -5.73 29.79
N CYS A 224 8.42 -7.02 29.58
CA CYS A 224 7.36 -7.56 28.73
C CYS A 224 5.97 -7.28 29.32
N ASN A 225 5.04 -6.83 28.48
CA ASN A 225 3.67 -6.53 28.88
C ASN A 225 2.96 -7.77 29.48
N PRO A 226 2.57 -7.76 30.77
CA PRO A 226 2.14 -8.98 31.46
C PRO A 226 0.71 -9.40 31.09
N LEU A 227 0.53 -10.68 30.77
CA LEU A 227 -0.81 -11.27 30.64
C LEU A 227 -1.53 -11.30 32.01
N PRO A 228 -2.87 -11.15 32.04
CA PRO A 228 -3.65 -11.17 33.28
C PRO A 228 -3.56 -12.53 33.99
N SER A 229 -3.41 -12.48 35.31
CA SER A 229 -3.12 -13.64 36.15
C SER A 229 -4.32 -14.56 36.37
N SER A 230 -4.17 -15.86 36.07
CA SER A 230 -5.07 -16.91 36.53
C SER A 230 -5.00 -17.09 38.06
N PRO A 231 -6.12 -17.38 38.76
CA PRO A 231 -6.10 -17.64 40.20
C PRO A 231 -5.32 -18.93 40.54
N LYS A 232 -4.59 -18.91 41.67
CA LYS A 232 -3.91 -20.09 42.22
C LYS A 232 -4.82 -20.80 43.22
N HIS A 233 -4.81 -22.13 43.21
CA HIS A 233 -5.22 -22.96 44.34
C HIS A 233 -4.23 -24.11 44.56
N GLU A 234 -4.18 -24.61 45.80
CA GLU A 234 -3.10 -25.47 46.31
C GLU A 234 -3.25 -26.96 45.97
N PRO A 235 -2.15 -27.75 46.01
CA PRO A 235 -2.12 -29.11 45.49
C PRO A 235 -2.70 -30.15 46.45
N CYS A 236 -3.25 -31.24 45.90
CA CYS A 236 -3.65 -32.41 46.67
C CYS A 236 -3.30 -33.73 45.96
N ILE A 237 -3.20 -34.82 46.73
CA ILE A 237 -2.56 -36.10 46.37
C ILE A 237 -3.57 -37.04 45.68
N PRO A 238 -3.17 -37.81 44.63
CA PRO A 238 -4.09 -38.71 43.93
C PRO A 238 -4.51 -39.93 44.79
N SER A 239 -5.79 -40.30 44.72
CA SER A 239 -6.31 -41.57 45.27
C SER A 239 -7.59 -42.06 44.59
N ASN A 240 -7.41 -43.02 43.68
CA ASN A 240 -8.28 -44.15 43.29
C ASN A 240 -9.84 -44.09 43.43
N VAL A 241 -10.50 -44.07 42.26
CA VAL A 241 -11.62 -44.96 41.82
C VAL A 241 -13.01 -44.84 42.51
N ILE A 242 -14.04 -45.25 41.73
CA ILE A 242 -15.44 -45.62 42.08
C ILE A 242 -16.52 -44.56 41.77
N LEU A 243 -17.26 -44.83 40.67
CA LEU A 243 -18.67 -44.42 40.46
C LEU A 243 -19.58 -45.29 41.36
N PRO A 244 -20.76 -44.84 41.84
CA PRO A 244 -21.92 -44.66 40.93
C PRO A 244 -23.06 -43.69 41.37
N THR A 245 -24.11 -43.67 40.53
CA THR A 245 -25.55 -43.37 40.82
C THR A 245 -26.03 -41.94 41.13
N SER A 246 -27.06 -41.54 40.37
CA SER A 246 -28.00 -40.44 40.67
C SER A 246 -29.20 -40.92 41.50
N PRO A 247 -29.95 -40.00 42.11
CA PRO A 247 -31.32 -39.77 41.63
C PRO A 247 -31.68 -38.26 41.47
N LYS A 248 -32.98 -37.92 41.46
CA LYS A 248 -33.58 -36.68 40.90
C LYS A 248 -33.96 -35.61 41.93
N CYS A 249 -34.43 -34.48 41.39
CA CYS A 249 -35.19 -33.36 41.99
C CYS A 249 -34.34 -32.30 42.71
N GLU A 250 -34.73 -31.01 42.73
CA GLU A 250 -35.95 -30.37 42.19
C GLU A 250 -35.67 -28.98 41.57
N GLU A 251 -36.69 -28.26 41.11
CA GLU A 251 -36.57 -26.99 40.39
C GLU A 251 -36.37 -25.79 41.34
N GLU A 252 -35.47 -24.86 41.01
CA GLU A 252 -35.74 -23.42 41.14
C GLU A 252 -34.82 -22.60 40.21
N SER A 253 -35.26 -21.41 39.80
CA SER A 253 -34.65 -20.62 38.72
C SER A 253 -34.01 -19.33 39.22
N ASP A 254 -32.79 -19.02 38.78
CA ASP A 254 -32.37 -17.63 38.63
C ASP A 254 -31.35 -17.42 37.49
N LEU A 255 -31.18 -16.16 37.07
CA LEU A 255 -30.58 -15.77 35.80
C LEU A 255 -29.10 -15.38 35.92
N LEU A 256 -28.22 -16.16 35.29
CA LEU A 256 -26.90 -15.69 34.84
C LEU A 256 -26.70 -16.08 33.37
N LYS A 257 -26.19 -15.13 32.58
CA LYS A 257 -25.74 -15.39 31.20
C LYS A 257 -24.27 -15.79 31.23
N GLU A 258 -23.94 -16.92 30.61
CA GLU A 258 -22.58 -17.21 30.18
C GLU A 258 -22.44 -16.77 28.72
N ASP A 259 -21.45 -15.92 28.43
CA ASP A 259 -21.12 -15.52 27.06
C ASP A 259 -20.38 -16.67 26.36
N THR A 260 -21.12 -17.57 25.71
CA THR A 260 -20.55 -18.59 24.84
C THR A 260 -19.86 -17.94 23.64
N ALA A 261 -18.57 -18.20 23.45
CA ALA A 261 -17.84 -17.75 22.27
C ALA A 261 -18.46 -18.37 21.00
N GLU A 262 -18.87 -17.52 20.05
CA GLU A 262 -19.51 -17.97 18.82
C GLU A 262 -18.53 -18.73 17.91
N GLU A 263 -18.85 -19.98 17.58
CA GLU A 263 -18.14 -20.73 16.55
C GLU A 263 -18.46 -20.13 15.17
N MET A 264 -17.44 -19.66 14.45
CA MET A 264 -17.62 -19.18 13.08
C MET A 264 -17.99 -20.33 12.14
N GLN A 265 -19.29 -20.48 11.88
CA GLN A 265 -19.81 -21.40 10.87
C GLN A 265 -19.38 -20.95 9.47
N THR A 266 -18.34 -21.59 8.94
CA THR A 266 -17.98 -21.45 7.52
C THR A 266 -18.95 -22.27 6.67
N GLU A 267 -19.81 -21.58 5.90
CA GLU A 267 -20.64 -22.20 4.87
C GLU A 267 -19.79 -23.14 3.98
N PRO A 268 -20.17 -24.43 3.84
CA PRO A 268 -19.44 -25.36 3.00
C PRO A 268 -19.67 -25.02 1.52
N ILE A 269 -18.60 -24.94 0.74
CA ILE A 269 -18.70 -24.70 -0.71
C ILE A 269 -19.40 -25.92 -1.35
N ASP A 270 -20.61 -25.71 -1.86
CA ASP A 270 -21.43 -26.74 -2.49
C ASP A 270 -20.71 -27.31 -3.73
N SER A 271 -20.27 -28.56 -3.64
CA SER A 271 -19.33 -29.20 -4.57
C SER A 271 -19.99 -29.80 -5.82
N SER A 272 -21.20 -29.33 -6.16
CA SER A 272 -22.13 -30.03 -7.05
C SER A 272 -22.23 -29.49 -8.49
N SER A 273 -21.36 -28.57 -8.94
CA SER A 273 -21.49 -27.96 -10.30
C SER A 273 -20.19 -27.51 -11.01
N ILE A 274 -19.05 -28.18 -10.84
CA ILE A 274 -17.79 -27.86 -11.57
C ILE A 274 -17.22 -29.06 -12.31
N ASN A 275 -17.19 -29.01 -13.65
CA ASN A 275 -16.49 -29.97 -14.52
C ASN A 275 -15.81 -29.33 -15.76
N GLY A 276 -15.53 -28.02 -15.70
CA GLY A 276 -14.80 -27.30 -16.75
C GLY A 276 -14.06 -26.03 -16.28
N ASP A 277 -14.06 -25.76 -14.97
CA ASP A 277 -13.67 -24.46 -14.39
C ASP A 277 -12.84 -24.63 -13.11
N ALA A 278 -12.03 -25.71 -13.07
CA ALA A 278 -11.19 -26.10 -11.93
C ALA A 278 -9.73 -25.64 -12.08
N GLU A 279 -9.14 -25.76 -13.27
CA GLU A 279 -7.74 -25.39 -13.56
C GLU A 279 -7.43 -23.91 -13.34
N GLY A 280 -8.43 -23.04 -13.51
CA GLY A 280 -8.31 -21.61 -13.20
C GLY A 280 -8.09 -21.33 -11.71
N LYS A 281 -8.66 -22.16 -10.83
CA LYS A 281 -8.79 -21.92 -9.37
C LYS A 281 -7.72 -22.65 -8.54
N GLN A 282 -7.01 -23.61 -9.13
CA GLN A 282 -5.90 -24.31 -8.49
C GLN A 282 -4.66 -23.40 -8.37
N LEU A 283 -4.06 -23.37 -7.19
CA LEU A 283 -2.80 -22.70 -6.88
C LEU A 283 -1.63 -23.51 -7.46
N LEU A 284 -0.77 -22.88 -8.25
CA LEU A 284 0.38 -23.53 -8.90
C LEU A 284 1.68 -23.30 -8.12
N GLU A 285 2.71 -24.11 -8.39
CA GLU A 285 4.08 -23.88 -7.89
C GLU A 285 4.56 -22.46 -8.21
N SER A 286 4.27 -21.94 -9.42
CA SER A 286 4.57 -20.56 -9.83
C SER A 286 3.95 -19.49 -8.93
N ASP A 287 2.79 -19.78 -8.36
CA ASP A 287 2.04 -18.85 -7.53
C ASP A 287 2.62 -18.83 -6.11
N VAL A 288 3.07 -19.98 -5.59
CA VAL A 288 3.80 -20.08 -4.31
C VAL A 288 5.22 -19.50 -4.44
N VAL A 289 5.90 -19.68 -5.57
CA VAL A 289 7.17 -19.01 -5.88
C VAL A 289 6.98 -17.49 -5.94
N LEU A 290 5.89 -16.99 -6.53
CA LEU A 290 5.55 -15.57 -6.52
C LEU A 290 5.28 -15.07 -5.09
N LEU A 291 4.48 -15.80 -4.31
CA LEU A 291 4.19 -15.50 -2.92
C LEU A 291 5.48 -15.32 -2.09
N VAL A 292 6.41 -16.28 -2.16
CA VAL A 292 7.70 -16.18 -1.49
C VAL A 292 8.55 -15.01 -2.01
N ASN A 293 8.53 -14.74 -3.31
CA ASN A 293 9.31 -13.63 -3.88
C ASN A 293 8.78 -12.24 -3.51
N LEU A 294 7.51 -12.12 -3.09
CA LEU A 294 6.93 -10.88 -2.56
C LEU A 294 7.24 -10.69 -1.06
N PHE A 295 7.37 -11.78 -0.31
CA PHE A 295 7.54 -11.79 1.15
C PHE A 295 8.78 -12.60 1.55
N TYR A 296 9.97 -12.08 1.19
CA TYR A 296 11.22 -12.85 1.22
C TYR A 296 11.94 -12.79 2.58
N LEU A 297 12.81 -11.81 2.82
CA LEU A 297 13.68 -11.73 4.01
C LEU A 297 13.80 -10.30 4.58
N PRO A 298 14.29 -10.11 5.83
CA PRO A 298 14.36 -8.79 6.46
C PRO A 298 15.26 -7.75 5.75
N PHE A 299 16.23 -8.19 4.93
CA PHE A 299 17.23 -7.37 4.25
C PHE A 299 17.38 -7.67 2.74
N GLU A 300 16.54 -8.56 2.18
CA GLU A 300 16.61 -9.00 0.78
C GLU A 300 15.18 -9.18 0.25
N HIS A 301 14.85 -8.49 -0.85
CA HIS A 301 13.60 -8.71 -1.59
C HIS A 301 13.76 -9.89 -2.55
N GLY A 302 12.70 -10.68 -2.71
CA GLY A 302 12.71 -11.76 -3.70
C GLY A 302 12.71 -11.24 -5.14
N ARG A 303 13.15 -12.08 -6.08
CA ARG A 303 13.46 -11.68 -7.47
C ARG A 303 12.30 -10.98 -8.18
N GLN A 304 11.08 -11.50 -8.02
CA GLN A 304 9.89 -10.92 -8.67
C GLN A 304 9.42 -9.64 -7.97
N GLY A 305 9.54 -9.53 -6.63
CA GLY A 305 9.27 -8.28 -5.91
C GLY A 305 10.22 -7.16 -6.33
N LEU A 306 11.53 -7.45 -6.39
CA LEU A 306 12.55 -6.52 -6.87
C LEU A 306 12.33 -6.12 -8.35
N LYS A 307 11.90 -7.06 -9.21
CA LYS A 307 11.58 -6.78 -10.62
C LYS A 307 10.36 -5.86 -10.77
N ILE A 308 9.30 -6.05 -9.98
CA ILE A 308 8.15 -5.12 -9.94
C ILE A 308 8.63 -3.70 -9.53
N LEU A 309 9.46 -3.62 -8.50
CA LEU A 309 10.02 -2.38 -7.96
C LEU A 309 10.86 -1.62 -9.00
N GLN A 310 11.78 -2.30 -9.69
CA GLN A 310 12.63 -1.73 -10.75
C GLN A 310 11.84 -1.37 -12.01
N GLU A 311 10.95 -2.22 -12.51
CA GLU A 311 10.16 -1.91 -13.71
C GLU A 311 9.25 -0.70 -13.49
N PHE A 312 8.58 -0.57 -12.33
CA PHE A 312 7.81 0.65 -12.06
C PHE A 312 8.69 1.90 -11.98
N HIS A 313 9.84 1.83 -11.29
CA HIS A 313 10.77 2.96 -11.17
C HIS A 313 11.28 3.41 -12.54
N TRP A 314 11.67 2.48 -13.41
CA TRP A 314 12.08 2.77 -14.77
C TRP A 314 10.93 3.37 -15.60
N LEU A 315 9.74 2.76 -15.57
CA LEU A 315 8.57 3.19 -16.36
C LEU A 315 8.07 4.57 -15.94
N LYS A 316 8.05 4.88 -14.63
CA LYS A 316 7.78 6.22 -14.10
C LYS A 316 8.83 7.22 -14.59
N SER A 317 10.11 6.89 -14.45
CA SER A 317 11.23 7.79 -14.80
C SER A 317 11.31 8.09 -16.30
N HIS A 318 10.93 7.14 -17.15
CA HIS A 318 10.98 7.26 -18.62
C HIS A 318 9.63 7.62 -19.26
N GLY A 319 8.59 7.93 -18.47
CA GLY A 319 7.26 8.31 -18.97
C GLY A 319 7.23 9.53 -19.90
N TYR A 320 8.26 10.38 -19.85
CA TYR A 320 8.41 11.52 -20.76
C TYR A 320 8.57 11.09 -22.23
N LEU A 321 9.16 9.91 -22.52
CA LEU A 321 9.35 9.39 -23.87
C LEU A 321 8.02 9.23 -24.60
N VAL A 322 7.01 8.69 -23.90
CA VAL A 322 5.67 8.48 -24.42
C VAL A 322 4.98 9.81 -24.72
N CYS A 323 5.13 10.78 -23.81
CA CYS A 323 4.50 12.10 -23.88
C CYS A 323 5.07 12.95 -25.02
N GLN A 324 6.39 12.95 -25.20
CA GLN A 324 7.08 13.71 -26.26
C GLN A 324 6.82 13.19 -27.68
N ASN A 325 6.44 11.92 -27.84
CA ASN A 325 6.26 11.26 -29.14
C ASN A 325 4.78 10.95 -29.42
N PRO A 326 3.93 11.92 -29.82
CA PRO A 326 2.55 11.68 -30.23
C PRO A 326 2.51 10.81 -31.49
N ARG A 327 1.93 9.60 -31.40
CA ARG A 327 1.67 8.72 -32.54
C ARG A 327 0.86 9.50 -33.60
N LYS A 328 1.43 9.74 -34.77
CA LYS A 328 0.67 10.18 -35.94
C LYS A 328 -0.35 9.09 -36.28
N LYS A 329 -1.63 9.45 -36.43
CA LYS A 329 -2.69 8.48 -36.78
C LYS A 329 -2.29 7.75 -38.07
N GLY A 330 -2.05 6.43 -37.96
CA GLY A 330 -1.74 5.56 -39.10
C GLY A 330 -0.31 5.03 -39.18
N SER A 331 0.66 5.53 -38.40
CA SER A 331 1.98 4.91 -38.27
C SER A 331 2.19 4.29 -36.89
N GLY A 332 3.11 3.33 -36.81
CA GLY A 332 3.74 2.98 -35.55
C GLY A 332 4.49 4.17 -34.96
N SER A 333 4.88 4.07 -33.70
CA SER A 333 5.95 4.94 -33.19
C SER A 333 7.26 4.28 -33.60
N ASP A 334 7.91 4.81 -34.63
CA ASP A 334 9.15 4.24 -35.17
C ASP A 334 10.37 4.53 -34.27
N ASN A 335 10.19 5.26 -33.15
CA ASN A 335 11.19 5.38 -32.10
C ASN A 335 11.23 4.08 -31.26
N PRO A 336 12.36 3.34 -31.22
CA PRO A 336 12.49 2.12 -30.44
C PRO A 336 12.32 2.33 -28.92
N GLU A 337 12.72 3.48 -28.37
CA GLU A 337 12.62 3.79 -26.93
C GLU A 337 11.14 3.81 -26.47
N VAL A 338 10.25 4.30 -27.34
CA VAL A 338 8.80 4.34 -27.09
C VAL A 338 8.21 2.93 -27.20
N GLN A 339 8.73 2.09 -28.10
CA GLN A 339 8.33 0.68 -28.19
C GLN A 339 8.80 -0.10 -26.95
N GLU A 340 10.04 0.12 -26.49
CA GLU A 340 10.56 -0.46 -25.25
C GLU A 340 9.67 -0.10 -24.05
N TRP A 341 9.31 1.18 -23.89
CA TRP A 341 8.43 1.62 -22.81
C TRP A 341 7.07 0.89 -22.84
N PHE A 342 6.43 0.76 -24.01
CA PHE A 342 5.17 0.00 -24.12
C PHE A 342 5.37 -1.51 -23.87
N ASN A 343 6.51 -2.09 -24.27
CA ASN A 343 6.81 -3.50 -24.01
C ASN A 343 7.03 -3.75 -22.51
N ARG A 344 7.79 -2.90 -21.82
CA ARG A 344 8.01 -2.95 -20.36
C ARG A 344 6.71 -2.70 -19.58
N ALA A 345 5.87 -1.75 -20.02
CA ALA A 345 4.55 -1.54 -19.45
C ALA A 345 3.63 -2.78 -19.60
N SER A 346 3.71 -3.49 -20.73
CA SER A 346 3.01 -4.76 -20.93
C SER A 346 3.50 -5.87 -19.99
N LYS A 347 4.82 -5.95 -19.76
CA LYS A 347 5.40 -6.85 -18.74
C LYS A 347 4.95 -6.50 -17.33
N PHE A 348 4.87 -5.21 -16.98
CA PHE A 348 4.36 -4.77 -15.68
C PHE A 348 2.87 -5.10 -15.49
N ASP A 349 2.05 -4.96 -16.54
CA ASP A 349 0.65 -5.41 -16.50
C ASP A 349 0.57 -6.92 -16.28
N ALA A 350 1.37 -7.71 -16.98
CA ALA A 350 1.45 -9.17 -16.78
C ALA A 350 1.87 -9.56 -15.35
N MET A 351 2.85 -8.87 -14.75
CA MET A 351 3.21 -9.05 -13.33
C MET A 351 2.06 -8.67 -12.40
N THR A 352 1.35 -7.58 -12.67
CA THR A 352 0.16 -7.16 -11.92
C THR A 352 -0.94 -8.22 -11.97
N GLN A 353 -1.20 -8.79 -13.16
CA GLN A 353 -2.14 -9.89 -13.35
C GLN A 353 -1.72 -11.15 -12.59
N ALA A 354 -0.42 -11.45 -12.50
CA ALA A 354 0.08 -12.61 -11.75
C ALA A 354 -0.20 -12.48 -10.24
N VAL A 355 0.03 -11.31 -9.64
CA VAL A 355 -0.33 -11.04 -8.23
C VAL A 355 -1.85 -11.13 -8.02
N GLY A 356 -2.66 -10.66 -8.98
CA GLY A 356 -4.12 -10.82 -8.96
C GLY A 356 -4.58 -12.29 -9.04
N LYS A 357 -3.93 -13.11 -9.88
CA LYS A 357 -4.20 -14.56 -10.02
C LYS A 357 -3.83 -15.33 -8.75
N LEU A 358 -2.69 -15.01 -8.12
CA LEU A 358 -2.28 -15.55 -6.82
C LEU A 358 -3.34 -15.28 -5.75
N LEU A 359 -3.78 -14.03 -5.58
CA LEU A 359 -4.82 -13.68 -4.60
C LEU A 359 -6.12 -14.45 -4.87
N MET A 360 -6.58 -14.49 -6.12
CA MET A 360 -7.81 -15.19 -6.51
C MET A 360 -7.73 -16.69 -6.19
N ARG A 361 -6.67 -17.38 -6.63
CA ARG A 361 -6.47 -18.82 -6.40
C ARG A 361 -6.36 -19.15 -4.92
N LEU A 362 -5.69 -18.31 -4.13
CA LEU A 362 -5.60 -18.52 -2.69
C LEU A 362 -6.98 -18.44 -2.01
N THR A 363 -7.89 -17.55 -2.42
CA THR A 363 -9.24 -17.52 -1.81
C THR A 363 -10.03 -18.82 -1.98
N PHE A 364 -9.69 -19.64 -2.99
CA PHE A 364 -10.28 -20.95 -3.26
C PHE A 364 -9.56 -22.12 -2.55
N CYS A 365 -8.47 -21.91 -1.79
CA CYS A 365 -7.74 -23.03 -1.19
C CYS A 365 -8.53 -23.73 -0.05
N PRO A 366 -8.55 -25.08 0.00
CA PRO A 366 -9.17 -25.85 1.08
C PRO A 366 -8.58 -25.60 2.48
N ASN A 367 -7.30 -25.25 2.57
CA ASN A 367 -6.69 -24.87 3.85
C ASN A 367 -7.05 -23.43 4.20
N ARG A 368 -8.13 -23.25 4.97
CA ARG A 368 -8.59 -21.93 5.41
C ARG A 368 -7.61 -21.29 6.39
N SER A 369 -6.92 -22.09 7.21
CA SER A 369 -5.86 -21.61 8.11
C SER A 369 -4.77 -20.86 7.33
N LEU A 370 -4.23 -21.48 6.26
CA LEU A 370 -3.25 -20.84 5.37
C LEU A 370 -3.79 -19.56 4.73
N LEU A 371 -5.05 -19.56 4.28
CA LEU A 371 -5.66 -18.38 3.69
C LEU A 371 -5.75 -17.22 4.69
N TYR A 372 -6.25 -17.43 5.92
CA TYR A 372 -6.43 -16.32 6.87
C TYR A 372 -5.09 -15.73 7.33
N ASP A 373 -4.06 -16.56 7.52
CA ASP A 373 -2.69 -16.11 7.83
C ASP A 373 -2.08 -15.27 6.69
N LEU A 374 -2.35 -15.62 5.42
CA LEU A 374 -1.72 -15.01 4.24
C LEU A 374 -2.52 -13.86 3.60
N TYR A 375 -3.85 -13.83 3.76
CA TYR A 375 -4.74 -12.93 3.01
C TYR A 375 -4.46 -11.44 3.22
N PRO A 376 -4.24 -10.91 4.44
CA PRO A 376 -4.03 -9.47 4.65
C PRO A 376 -2.84 -8.93 3.84
N TYR A 377 -1.73 -9.66 3.89
CA TYR A 377 -0.48 -9.34 3.20
C TYR A 377 -0.66 -9.30 1.67
N ILE A 378 -1.26 -10.35 1.10
CA ILE A 378 -1.42 -10.49 -0.35
C ILE A 378 -2.48 -9.51 -0.89
N TRP A 379 -3.57 -9.29 -0.16
CA TRP A 379 -4.62 -8.34 -0.54
C TRP A 379 -4.10 -6.89 -0.56
N ASP A 380 -3.18 -6.49 0.34
CA ASP A 380 -2.62 -5.14 0.26
C ASP A 380 -1.62 -4.98 -0.88
N ILE A 381 -0.65 -5.89 -1.05
CA ILE A 381 0.32 -5.78 -2.14
C ILE A 381 -0.35 -5.91 -3.53
N LYS A 382 -1.39 -6.74 -3.68
CA LYS A 382 -2.24 -6.74 -4.89
C LYS A 382 -2.81 -5.35 -5.15
N GLY A 383 -3.33 -4.70 -4.10
CA GLY A 383 -3.91 -3.35 -4.19
C GLY A 383 -2.90 -2.31 -4.64
N VAL A 384 -1.71 -2.29 -4.02
CA VAL A 384 -0.64 -1.36 -4.37
C VAL A 384 -0.15 -1.58 -5.81
N VAL A 385 0.19 -2.82 -6.19
CA VAL A 385 0.65 -3.11 -7.56
C VAL A 385 -0.44 -2.81 -8.60
N SER A 386 -1.72 -3.05 -8.29
CA SER A 386 -2.85 -2.63 -9.15
C SER A 386 -2.88 -1.11 -9.35
N MET A 387 -2.75 -0.34 -8.26
CA MET A 387 -2.77 1.13 -8.26
C MET A 387 -1.56 1.74 -9.00
N LEU A 388 -0.38 1.14 -8.86
CA LEU A 388 0.81 1.49 -9.66
C LEU A 388 0.56 1.25 -11.16
N ASN A 389 -0.06 0.12 -11.52
CA ASN A 389 -0.44 -0.17 -12.91
C ASN A 389 -1.49 0.83 -13.43
N SER A 390 -2.47 1.24 -12.62
CA SER A 390 -3.43 2.30 -12.96
C SER A 390 -2.73 3.63 -13.31
N TYR A 391 -1.69 4.00 -12.54
CA TYR A 391 -0.87 5.19 -12.80
C TYR A 391 -0.02 5.05 -14.08
N LEU A 392 0.57 3.89 -14.35
CA LEU A 392 1.28 3.65 -15.62
C LEU A 392 0.33 3.70 -16.83
N LYS A 393 -0.88 3.14 -16.71
CA LYS A 393 -1.92 3.23 -17.76
C LYS A 393 -2.35 4.69 -18.02
N TRP A 394 -2.29 5.55 -17.00
CA TRP A 394 -2.51 6.99 -17.17
C TRP A 394 -1.32 7.68 -17.89
N ILE A 395 -0.07 7.35 -17.55
CA ILE A 395 1.13 7.84 -18.29
C ILE A 395 1.06 7.43 -19.77
N ALA A 396 0.66 6.19 -20.05
CA ALA A 396 0.54 5.63 -21.40
C ALA A 396 -0.41 6.45 -22.32
N LEU A 397 -1.35 7.18 -21.73
CA LEU A 397 -2.30 8.07 -22.43
C LEU A 397 -1.74 9.49 -22.68
N ARG A 398 -0.45 9.74 -22.40
CA ARG A 398 0.26 11.02 -22.56
C ARG A 398 -0.27 12.17 -21.69
N ARG A 399 -0.62 11.86 -20.44
CA ARG A 399 -1.26 12.80 -19.50
C ARG A 399 -0.27 13.48 -18.53
N VAL A 400 1.03 13.36 -18.80
CA VAL A 400 2.13 13.98 -18.01
C VAL A 400 2.67 15.22 -18.75
N PRO A 401 3.01 16.32 -18.05
CA PRO A 401 3.70 17.45 -18.66
C PRO A 401 5.13 17.10 -19.07
N MET A 402 5.79 18.04 -19.77
CA MET A 402 7.25 17.99 -19.96
C MET A 402 7.98 17.95 -18.60
N PRO A 403 9.13 17.26 -18.50
CA PRO A 403 9.69 16.85 -17.21
C PRO A 403 10.11 18.05 -16.35
N VAL A 404 9.40 18.26 -15.24
CA VAL A 404 9.93 18.98 -14.08
C VAL A 404 10.95 18.06 -13.41
N THR A 405 12.20 18.17 -13.82
CA THR A 405 13.34 17.35 -13.36
C THR A 405 13.62 17.43 -11.86
N SER A 406 12.98 18.36 -11.15
CA SER A 406 13.13 18.58 -9.70
C SER A 406 12.65 17.42 -8.82
N PHE A 407 11.93 16.43 -9.35
CA PHE A 407 11.49 15.24 -8.61
C PHE A 407 12.37 14.00 -8.84
N MET A 408 13.49 14.12 -9.57
CA MET A 408 14.26 12.95 -10.04
C MET A 408 15.45 12.54 -9.16
N SER A 409 15.75 13.27 -8.08
CA SER A 409 16.66 12.80 -7.02
C SER A 409 15.95 11.76 -6.12
N SER A 410 15.67 10.59 -6.70
CA SER A 410 14.94 9.52 -6.02
C SER A 410 15.73 9.00 -4.81
N PRO A 411 15.17 8.99 -3.58
CA PRO A 411 15.83 8.42 -2.40
C PRO A 411 16.15 6.92 -2.56
N PHE A 412 15.53 6.25 -3.54
CA PHE A 412 15.58 4.83 -3.80
C PHE A 412 16.97 4.20 -3.77
N THR A 413 17.98 4.83 -4.40
CA THR A 413 19.34 4.25 -4.42
C THR A 413 19.97 4.20 -3.03
N CYS A 414 19.95 5.33 -2.31
CA CYS A 414 20.47 5.41 -0.94
C CYS A 414 19.65 4.55 0.04
N TYR A 415 18.34 4.47 -0.15
CA TYR A 415 17.43 3.63 0.64
C TYR A 415 17.74 2.15 0.43
N LYS A 416 17.87 1.70 -0.83
CA LYS A 416 18.19 0.32 -1.20
C LYS A 416 19.55 -0.10 -0.65
N GLU A 417 20.56 0.76 -0.75
CA GLU A 417 21.89 0.51 -0.18
C GLU A 417 21.82 0.36 1.36
N ALA A 418 21.14 1.27 2.06
CA ALA A 418 20.99 1.20 3.52
C ALA A 418 20.13 0.02 4.01
N PHE A 419 19.12 -0.39 3.24
CA PHE A 419 18.29 -1.57 3.52
C PHE A 419 19.09 -2.87 3.31
N MET A 420 19.78 -2.99 2.16
CA MET A 420 20.52 -4.20 1.79
C MET A 420 21.85 -4.36 2.56
N SER A 421 22.42 -3.29 3.13
CA SER A 421 23.68 -3.41 3.89
C SER A 421 23.48 -4.24 5.17
N GLY A 422 22.36 -4.06 5.87
CA GLY A 422 22.11 -4.62 7.19
C GLY A 422 22.74 -3.83 8.33
N ASP A 423 23.24 -2.61 8.09
CA ASP A 423 23.83 -1.74 9.12
C ASP A 423 22.76 -1.10 10.02
N GLN A 424 21.55 -0.90 9.52
CA GLN A 424 20.37 -0.56 10.32
C GLN A 424 19.57 -1.82 10.70
N GLU A 425 18.71 -1.74 11.71
CA GLU A 425 17.80 -2.85 12.08
C GLU A 425 16.52 -2.79 11.21
N PRO A 426 15.85 -3.93 10.92
CA PRO A 426 14.74 -3.97 9.95
C PRO A 426 13.58 -3.00 10.21
N TRP A 427 13.28 -2.67 11.47
CA TRP A 427 12.22 -1.72 11.85
C TRP A 427 12.55 -0.25 11.51
N SER A 428 13.78 0.05 11.07
CA SER A 428 14.09 1.32 10.40
C SER A 428 13.43 1.45 9.01
N PHE A 429 12.93 0.33 8.47
CA PHE A 429 12.34 0.21 7.13
C PHE A 429 10.94 -0.43 7.22
N LEU A 430 9.99 0.33 7.78
CA LEU A 430 8.62 -0.13 8.05
C LEU A 430 7.82 -0.44 6.77
N GLY A 431 7.03 -1.51 6.80
CA GLY A 431 6.10 -1.91 5.74
C GLY A 431 6.72 -2.62 4.53
N GLY A 432 8.05 -2.79 4.50
CA GLY A 432 8.77 -3.58 3.50
C GLY A 432 8.45 -3.22 2.04
N LEU A 433 8.43 -4.24 1.17
CA LEU A 433 8.19 -4.08 -0.27
C LEU A 433 6.88 -3.32 -0.58
N THR A 434 5.81 -3.57 0.20
CA THR A 434 4.51 -2.90 -0.01
C THR A 434 4.60 -1.40 0.26
N ALA A 435 5.32 -0.96 1.31
CA ALA A 435 5.55 0.44 1.59
C ALA A 435 6.53 1.10 0.60
N GLU A 436 7.60 0.40 0.20
CA GLU A 436 8.49 0.88 -0.88
C GLU A 436 7.74 1.13 -2.19
N LEU A 437 6.82 0.22 -2.55
CA LEU A 437 5.94 0.39 -3.71
C LEU A 437 4.94 1.56 -3.52
N GLN A 438 4.44 1.82 -2.31
CA GLN A 438 3.60 2.99 -2.01
C GLN A 438 4.40 4.31 -2.16
N HIS A 439 5.62 4.38 -1.63
CA HIS A 439 6.50 5.56 -1.72
C HIS A 439 6.95 5.91 -3.15
N LEU A 440 6.78 5.01 -4.13
CA LEU A 440 7.04 5.30 -5.53
C LEU A 440 5.93 6.16 -6.19
N LEU A 441 4.77 6.37 -5.56
CA LEU A 441 3.81 7.39 -5.97
C LEU A 441 4.19 8.80 -5.44
N PRO A 442 3.85 9.89 -6.15
CA PRO A 442 4.22 11.24 -5.75
C PRO A 442 3.29 11.79 -4.65
N LEU A 443 3.26 11.13 -3.48
CA LEU A 443 2.27 11.40 -2.41
C LEU A 443 2.87 11.27 -0.99
N GLU A 444 4.06 11.84 -0.78
CA GLU A 444 4.87 11.74 0.46
C GLU A 444 4.15 12.17 1.76
N SER A 445 3.08 12.95 1.66
CA SER A 445 2.28 13.47 2.78
C SER A 445 1.00 12.67 3.08
N VAL A 446 0.61 11.71 2.23
CA VAL A 446 -0.77 11.16 2.15
C VAL A 446 -0.86 9.73 2.72
N ASN A 447 -0.26 9.52 3.89
CA ASN A 447 -0.17 8.20 4.51
C ASN A 447 -1.52 7.63 5.00
N ASP A 448 -2.51 8.50 5.26
CA ASP A 448 -3.85 8.12 5.75
C ASP A 448 -4.68 7.35 4.71
N LEU A 449 -4.40 7.51 3.41
CA LEU A 449 -5.04 6.71 2.36
C LEU A 449 -4.52 5.26 2.33
N PHE A 450 -3.39 4.96 2.99
CA PHE A 450 -2.85 3.61 3.19
C PHE A 450 -3.15 3.02 4.59
N LEU A 451 -4.04 3.68 5.35
CA LEU A 451 -4.59 3.19 6.61
C LEU A 451 -5.97 2.56 6.38
N TYR A 452 -6.01 1.23 6.25
CA TYR A 452 -7.21 0.41 6.19
C TYR A 452 -6.93 -0.99 6.77
N LYS A 453 -7.93 -1.65 7.35
CA LYS A 453 -7.88 -3.10 7.68
C LYS A 453 -8.24 -3.89 6.42
N SER A 454 -7.66 -5.06 6.22
CA SER A 454 -8.15 -6.01 5.21
C SER A 454 -9.57 -6.49 5.57
N PRO A 455 -10.38 -6.93 4.59
CA PRO A 455 -11.65 -7.60 4.85
C PRO A 455 -11.47 -8.77 5.83
N GLU A 456 -12.34 -8.87 6.84
CA GLU A 456 -12.26 -9.93 7.86
C GLU A 456 -12.64 -11.30 7.26
N THR A 457 -13.52 -11.30 6.27
CA THR A 457 -13.81 -12.46 5.41
C THR A 457 -13.09 -12.31 4.07
N PRO A 458 -12.14 -13.23 3.75
CA PRO A 458 -11.50 -13.28 2.44
C PRO A 458 -12.51 -13.42 1.31
N ASN A 459 -12.53 -12.44 0.41
CA ASN A 459 -13.37 -12.43 -0.78
C ASN A 459 -12.53 -12.37 -2.05
N ASN A 460 -13.13 -12.83 -3.16
CA ASN A 460 -12.51 -12.99 -4.47
C ASN A 460 -12.90 -11.89 -5.48
N ARG A 461 -13.62 -10.83 -5.06
CA ARG A 461 -14.12 -9.79 -5.96
C ARG A 461 -13.00 -8.80 -6.32
N ILE A 462 -12.60 -8.81 -7.59
CA ILE A 462 -11.44 -8.04 -8.06
C ILE A 462 -11.89 -6.68 -8.59
N TYR A 463 -11.83 -5.66 -7.74
CA TYR A 463 -11.91 -4.27 -8.19
C TYR A 463 -10.65 -3.89 -8.98
N THR A 464 -10.86 -3.27 -10.13
CA THR A 464 -9.82 -2.78 -11.05
C THR A 464 -10.03 -1.28 -11.30
N ILE A 465 -9.06 -0.46 -10.88
CA ILE A 465 -9.06 0.99 -11.15
C ILE A 465 -8.31 1.22 -12.46
N ARG A 466 -8.89 2.01 -13.38
CA ARG A 466 -8.24 2.38 -14.64
C ARG A 466 -8.64 3.78 -15.11
N PRO A 467 -7.86 4.42 -16.00
CA PRO A 467 -8.29 5.65 -16.66
C PRO A 467 -9.61 5.46 -17.42
N TYR A 468 -10.41 6.53 -17.44
CA TYR A 468 -11.64 6.65 -18.22
C TYR A 468 -11.38 6.60 -19.73
N LEU A 469 -12.24 5.86 -20.43
CA LEU A 469 -12.34 5.78 -21.89
C LEU A 469 -13.71 6.34 -22.33
N PRO A 470 -13.84 6.97 -23.52
CA PRO A 470 -15.14 7.49 -23.99
C PRO A 470 -16.26 6.43 -24.12
N SER A 471 -15.92 5.14 -24.20
CA SER A 471 -16.89 4.03 -24.16
C SER A 471 -17.57 3.84 -22.79
N ASP A 472 -16.98 4.39 -21.73
CA ASP A 472 -17.47 4.22 -20.35
C ASP A 472 -18.59 5.23 -20.00
N GLU A 473 -18.80 6.27 -20.82
CA GLU A 473 -19.68 7.42 -20.55
C GLU A 473 -21.06 7.01 -20.01
N ALA A 474 -21.75 6.09 -20.71
CA ALA A 474 -23.08 5.61 -20.33
C ALA A 474 -23.09 4.86 -18.99
N GLN A 475 -22.00 4.16 -18.63
CA GLN A 475 -21.89 3.50 -17.33
C GLN A 475 -21.58 4.50 -16.21
N VAL A 476 -20.71 5.50 -16.47
CA VAL A 476 -20.44 6.60 -15.53
C VAL A 476 -21.71 7.42 -15.25
N TYR A 477 -22.51 7.70 -16.28
CA TYR A 477 -23.83 8.34 -16.13
C TYR A 477 -24.79 7.46 -15.32
N ASN A 478 -24.81 6.14 -15.55
CA ASN A 478 -25.63 5.24 -14.75
C ASN A 478 -25.20 5.21 -13.27
N VAL A 479 -23.90 5.12 -12.96
CA VAL A 479 -23.40 5.23 -11.58
C VAL A 479 -23.76 6.58 -10.97
N CYS A 480 -23.64 7.69 -11.71
CA CYS A 480 -23.99 9.02 -11.24
C CYS A 480 -25.49 9.13 -10.90
N ARG A 481 -26.37 8.53 -11.71
CA ARG A 481 -27.82 8.45 -11.43
C ARG A 481 -28.13 7.53 -10.25
N ARG A 482 -27.37 6.45 -10.06
CA ARG A 482 -27.51 5.50 -8.94
C ARG A 482 -26.80 5.92 -7.65
N THR A 483 -26.31 7.16 -7.56
CA THR A 483 -25.64 7.73 -6.39
C THR A 483 -26.01 9.20 -6.12
N CYS A 484 -27.04 9.74 -6.78
CA CYS A 484 -27.40 11.16 -6.70
C CYS A 484 -28.37 11.54 -5.57
N ASP A 485 -28.93 10.57 -4.85
CA ASP A 485 -29.82 10.78 -3.70
C ASP A 485 -29.02 10.58 -2.40
N ASP A 486 -28.22 11.58 -2.01
CA ASP A 486 -27.22 11.50 -0.92
C ASP A 486 -26.39 10.19 -0.95
N GLY A 487 -25.79 9.87 -2.11
CA GLY A 487 -25.00 8.65 -2.32
C GLY A 487 -25.82 7.37 -2.58
N MET A 488 -27.14 7.40 -2.39
CA MET A 488 -28.06 6.28 -2.57
C MET A 488 -28.66 6.24 -4.01
N ASP A 489 -29.44 5.20 -4.30
CA ASP A 489 -29.90 4.86 -5.65
C ASP A 489 -31.04 5.78 -6.15
N GLY A 490 -30.66 6.97 -6.60
CA GLY A 490 -31.54 7.98 -7.21
C GLY A 490 -32.08 7.61 -8.61
N SER A 491 -32.15 6.33 -8.97
CA SER A 491 -32.63 5.85 -10.29
C SER A 491 -33.96 6.45 -10.72
N GLU A 492 -34.89 6.60 -9.77
CA GLU A 492 -36.28 7.05 -9.99
C GLU A 492 -36.50 8.56 -9.74
N VAL A 493 -35.43 9.33 -9.46
CA VAL A 493 -35.55 10.79 -9.18
C VAL A 493 -35.77 11.59 -10.46
N PHE A 494 -35.25 11.12 -11.60
CA PHE A 494 -35.31 11.81 -12.90
C PHE A 494 -35.80 10.89 -14.05
N PRO A 495 -36.98 10.25 -13.95
CA PRO A 495 -37.41 9.21 -14.88
C PRO A 495 -37.63 9.72 -16.32
N GLU A 496 -38.06 10.97 -16.48
CA GLU A 496 -38.24 11.62 -17.79
C GLU A 496 -36.91 12.01 -18.45
N TYR A 497 -35.87 12.26 -17.65
CA TYR A 497 -34.59 12.78 -18.11
C TYR A 497 -33.40 12.06 -17.43
N PRO A 498 -33.20 10.74 -17.66
CA PRO A 498 -32.24 9.93 -16.92
C PRO A 498 -30.78 10.41 -17.03
N ASN A 499 -30.43 11.14 -18.10
CA ASN A 499 -29.11 11.72 -18.30
C ASN A 499 -28.90 13.08 -17.63
N LEU A 500 -29.96 13.79 -17.20
CA LEU A 500 -29.90 15.18 -16.72
C LEU A 500 -28.94 15.37 -15.55
N ILE A 501 -28.95 14.43 -14.60
CA ILE A 501 -28.07 14.47 -13.43
C ILE A 501 -26.60 14.19 -13.82
N GLY A 502 -26.37 13.31 -14.80
CA GLY A 502 -25.05 13.07 -15.37
C GLY A 502 -24.50 14.31 -16.10
N ASP A 503 -25.35 14.94 -16.91
CA ASP A 503 -25.04 16.16 -17.64
C ASP A 503 -24.76 17.37 -16.72
N LYS A 504 -25.51 17.47 -15.60
CA LYS A 504 -25.28 18.46 -14.53
C LYS A 504 -23.94 18.24 -13.82
N LEU A 505 -23.66 17.00 -13.39
CA LEU A 505 -22.62 16.72 -12.39
C LEU A 505 -21.29 16.20 -12.95
N VAL A 506 -21.30 15.44 -14.05
CA VAL A 506 -20.10 14.71 -14.54
C VAL A 506 -19.75 14.94 -16.01
N GLY A 507 -20.73 15.20 -16.90
CA GLY A 507 -20.49 15.29 -18.34
C GLY A 507 -19.41 16.31 -18.75
N HIS A 508 -19.38 17.47 -18.08
CA HIS A 508 -18.36 18.48 -18.30
C HIS A 508 -16.94 18.03 -17.93
N PHE A 509 -16.76 17.14 -16.94
CA PHE A 509 -15.45 16.52 -16.67
C PHE A 509 -15.07 15.55 -17.81
N LEU A 510 -16.00 14.68 -18.21
CA LEU A 510 -15.76 13.67 -19.26
C LEU A 510 -15.43 14.30 -20.63
N CYS A 511 -16.04 15.45 -20.93
CA CYS A 511 -15.84 16.19 -22.17
C CYS A 511 -14.59 17.12 -22.12
N LEU A 512 -14.39 17.87 -21.03
CA LEU A 512 -13.44 19.00 -20.99
C LEU A 512 -12.15 18.74 -20.20
N SER A 513 -12.10 17.62 -19.46
CA SER A 513 -10.98 17.20 -18.61
C SER A 513 -10.84 15.65 -18.46
N PRO A 514 -11.04 14.83 -19.52
CA PRO A 514 -10.95 13.36 -19.42
C PRO A 514 -9.58 12.84 -18.96
N GLU A 515 -8.54 13.67 -19.00
CA GLU A 515 -7.18 13.35 -18.54
C GLU A 515 -7.09 12.99 -17.05
N TYR A 516 -7.93 13.53 -16.17
CA TYR A 516 -7.96 13.18 -14.74
C TYR A 516 -9.20 12.37 -14.34
N CYS A 517 -9.84 11.72 -15.31
CA CYS A 517 -10.98 10.83 -15.10
C CYS A 517 -10.51 9.37 -14.99
N PHE A 518 -10.97 8.69 -13.94
CA PHE A 518 -10.77 7.28 -13.63
C PHE A 518 -12.11 6.59 -13.33
N VAL A 519 -12.15 5.30 -13.58
CA VAL A 519 -13.27 4.41 -13.21
C VAL A 519 -12.75 3.23 -12.41
N VAL A 520 -13.60 2.69 -11.54
CA VAL A 520 -13.40 1.37 -10.95
C VAL A 520 -14.46 0.40 -11.49
N GLU A 521 -13.99 -0.74 -11.95
CA GLU A 521 -14.81 -1.83 -12.49
C GLU A 521 -14.58 -3.13 -11.74
N ASP A 522 -15.60 -3.98 -11.75
CA ASP A 522 -15.60 -5.35 -11.24
C ASP A 522 -16.20 -6.30 -12.28
N ASP A 523 -16.55 -7.51 -11.85
CA ASP A 523 -17.16 -8.57 -12.68
C ASP A 523 -18.53 -8.19 -13.28
N THR A 524 -19.21 -7.17 -12.74
CA THR A 524 -20.52 -6.70 -13.22
C THR A 524 -20.43 -5.48 -14.14
N GLY A 525 -19.28 -4.79 -14.20
CA GLY A 525 -19.06 -3.56 -14.96
C GLY A 525 -18.49 -2.43 -14.10
N ILE A 526 -18.67 -1.18 -14.53
CA ILE A 526 -18.19 -0.01 -13.78
C ILE A 526 -19.09 0.23 -12.55
N CYS A 527 -18.49 0.12 -11.37
CA CYS A 527 -19.16 0.26 -10.08
C CYS A 527 -18.80 1.55 -9.33
N GLY A 528 -17.90 2.38 -9.89
CA GLY A 528 -17.57 3.70 -9.36
C GLY A 528 -16.76 4.55 -10.33
N TYR A 529 -16.75 5.86 -10.09
CA TYR A 529 -15.94 6.83 -10.84
C TYR A 529 -15.24 7.81 -9.91
N ALA A 530 -14.14 8.39 -10.40
CA ALA A 530 -13.55 9.58 -9.84
C ALA A 530 -13.08 10.48 -11.00
N LEU A 531 -13.54 11.73 -11.02
CA LEU A 531 -13.37 12.66 -12.14
C LEU A 531 -12.82 13.98 -11.62
N ALA A 532 -11.70 14.44 -12.16
CA ALA A 532 -11.07 15.66 -11.69
C ALA A 532 -10.68 16.62 -12.83
N ALA A 533 -10.33 17.84 -12.46
CA ALA A 533 -9.66 18.81 -13.34
C ALA A 533 -8.55 19.53 -12.59
N LEU A 534 -7.41 19.70 -13.26
CA LEU A 534 -6.20 20.31 -12.69
C LEU A 534 -6.42 21.76 -12.25
N ASP A 535 -7.09 22.54 -13.09
CA ASP A 535 -7.46 23.94 -12.87
C ASP A 535 -8.99 24.06 -12.92
N ALA A 536 -9.60 24.22 -11.75
CA ALA A 536 -11.04 24.36 -11.59
C ALA A 536 -11.60 25.67 -12.17
N GLN A 537 -10.79 26.75 -12.24
CA GLN A 537 -11.20 27.97 -12.91
C GLN A 537 -11.21 27.80 -14.43
N GLN A 538 -10.23 27.09 -14.99
CA GLN A 538 -10.21 26.77 -16.43
C GLN A 538 -11.35 25.82 -16.78
N LEU A 539 -11.65 24.82 -15.94
CA LEU A 539 -12.82 23.96 -16.13
C LEU A 539 -14.12 24.78 -16.15
N LYS A 540 -14.31 25.69 -15.19
CA LYS A 540 -15.50 26.58 -15.14
C LYS A 540 -15.63 27.40 -16.43
N LYS A 541 -14.55 28.08 -16.85
CA LYS A 541 -14.52 28.91 -18.08
C LYS A 541 -14.78 28.08 -19.35
N LYS A 542 -14.21 26.87 -19.46
CA LYS A 542 -14.49 25.92 -20.56
C LYS A 542 -15.96 25.47 -20.55
N SER A 543 -16.52 25.20 -19.37
CA SER A 543 -17.90 24.76 -19.19
C SER A 543 -18.91 25.85 -19.59
N GLU A 544 -18.69 27.08 -19.12
CA GLU A 544 -19.50 28.26 -19.47
C GLU A 544 -19.53 28.55 -20.99
N ILE A 545 -18.42 28.30 -21.70
CA ILE A 545 -18.30 28.56 -23.15
C ILE A 545 -18.79 27.39 -24.02
N CYS A 546 -18.52 26.15 -23.62
CA CYS A 546 -18.77 24.97 -24.46
C CYS A 546 -19.94 24.10 -23.97
N TRP A 547 -19.99 23.77 -22.68
CA TRP A 547 -20.93 22.78 -22.13
C TRP A 547 -22.30 23.37 -21.84
N ILE A 548 -22.36 24.54 -21.19
CA ILE A 548 -23.65 25.18 -20.85
C ILE A 548 -24.49 25.45 -22.11
N PRO A 549 -23.96 26.00 -23.23
CA PRO A 549 -24.75 26.15 -24.45
C PRO A 549 -25.29 24.84 -25.04
N GLU A 550 -24.55 23.72 -24.89
CA GLU A 550 -25.02 22.39 -25.29
C GLU A 550 -26.17 21.92 -24.39
N LEU A 551 -26.06 22.10 -23.07
CA LEU A 551 -27.16 21.81 -22.13
C LEU A 551 -28.41 22.64 -22.42
N LEU A 552 -28.27 23.93 -22.71
CA LEU A 552 -29.40 24.82 -23.05
C LEU A 552 -30.04 24.49 -24.40
N SER A 553 -29.34 23.76 -25.28
CA SER A 553 -29.89 23.20 -26.53
C SER A 553 -30.51 21.81 -26.34
N LYS A 554 -30.08 21.06 -25.32
CA LYS A 554 -30.53 19.70 -24.98
C LYS A 554 -31.76 19.71 -24.06
N TYR A 555 -31.86 20.71 -23.19
CA TYR A 555 -32.88 20.87 -22.16
C TYR A 555 -33.58 22.23 -22.27
N PRO A 556 -34.69 22.34 -23.05
CA PRO A 556 -35.45 23.57 -23.17
C PRO A 556 -36.03 24.05 -21.83
N ALA A 557 -36.04 25.37 -21.62
CA ALA A 557 -36.62 25.99 -20.42
C ALA A 557 -38.07 25.52 -20.14
N PRO A 558 -38.41 25.19 -18.88
CA PRO A 558 -39.76 24.74 -18.52
C PRO A 558 -40.80 25.84 -18.77
N LYS A 559 -41.99 25.44 -19.22
CA LYS A 559 -43.09 26.33 -19.62
C LYS A 559 -44.28 26.19 -18.68
N LYS A 560 -44.07 26.56 -17.41
CA LYS A 560 -45.09 26.61 -16.37
C LYS A 560 -45.57 28.02 -16.09
N GLU A 561 -46.79 28.17 -15.58
CA GLU A 561 -47.33 29.47 -15.20
C GLU A 561 -46.83 29.90 -13.80
N ASN A 562 -46.84 31.20 -13.53
CA ASN A 562 -46.34 31.79 -12.28
C ASN A 562 -47.16 31.30 -11.06
N GLY A 563 -46.67 30.26 -10.38
CA GLY A 563 -47.26 29.70 -9.17
C GLY A 563 -47.29 28.17 -9.13
N GLU A 564 -47.04 27.49 -10.25
CA GLU A 564 -46.87 26.03 -10.25
C GLU A 564 -45.51 25.64 -9.67
N MET A 565 -45.47 24.56 -8.87
CA MET A 565 -44.21 23.97 -8.43
C MET A 565 -43.48 23.33 -9.61
N LEU A 566 -42.17 23.59 -9.71
CA LEU A 566 -41.27 22.88 -10.60
C LEU A 566 -41.08 21.44 -10.10
N THR A 567 -40.80 20.51 -11.00
CA THR A 567 -40.25 19.19 -10.61
C THR A 567 -38.75 19.31 -10.35
N PRO A 568 -38.11 18.39 -9.61
CA PRO A 568 -36.66 18.39 -9.41
C PRO A 568 -35.85 18.41 -10.72
N ALA A 569 -36.41 17.85 -11.81
CA ALA A 569 -35.82 17.95 -13.15
C ALA A 569 -35.91 19.38 -13.70
N GLU A 570 -37.08 20.02 -13.62
CA GLU A 570 -37.29 21.40 -14.09
C GLU A 570 -36.51 22.42 -13.26
N GLU A 571 -36.29 22.20 -11.97
CA GLU A 571 -35.43 23.01 -11.10
C GLU A 571 -33.98 22.99 -11.60
N ILE A 572 -33.44 21.79 -11.90
CA ILE A 572 -32.09 21.64 -12.47
C ILE A 572 -31.98 22.32 -13.84
N ILE A 573 -32.99 22.15 -14.71
CA ILE A 573 -33.01 22.77 -16.04
C ILE A 573 -33.08 24.30 -15.92
N SER A 574 -33.94 24.83 -15.03
CA SER A 574 -34.00 26.27 -14.71
C SER A 574 -32.65 26.80 -14.20
N ALA A 575 -31.96 26.02 -13.36
CA ALA A 575 -30.61 26.32 -12.88
C ALA A 575 -29.53 26.26 -13.98
N PHE A 576 -29.79 25.80 -15.21
CA PHE A 576 -28.90 26.04 -16.35
C PHE A 576 -29.10 27.43 -16.98
N TYR A 577 -30.32 27.97 -16.98
CA TYR A 577 -30.64 29.29 -17.54
C TYR A 577 -30.30 30.45 -16.59
N SER A 578 -30.15 30.20 -15.28
CA SER A 578 -29.74 31.24 -14.32
C SER A 578 -28.31 31.74 -14.56
N GLN A 579 -28.17 33.03 -14.86
CA GLN A 579 -26.88 33.69 -15.07
C GLN A 579 -26.12 33.99 -13.76
N GLN A 580 -26.78 33.90 -12.60
CA GLN A 580 -26.15 34.11 -11.30
C GLN A 580 -25.79 32.76 -10.67
N LYS A 581 -24.57 32.28 -11.00
CA LYS A 581 -23.86 31.27 -10.21
C LYS A 581 -22.60 31.89 -9.63
N VAL A 582 -22.69 32.28 -8.35
CA VAL A 582 -21.51 32.60 -7.56
C VAL A 582 -20.64 31.33 -7.54
N GLY A 583 -19.40 31.44 -8.02
CA GLY A 583 -18.49 30.29 -8.01
C GLY A 583 -17.89 30.06 -6.62
N PRO A 584 -17.09 28.99 -6.47
CA PRO A 584 -16.19 28.85 -5.33
C PRO A 584 -15.43 30.16 -5.04
N PRO A 585 -15.40 30.63 -3.78
CA PRO A 585 -14.62 31.82 -3.41
C PRO A 585 -13.15 31.70 -3.80
N ASP A 586 -12.49 32.84 -4.07
CA ASP A 586 -11.08 32.85 -4.51
C ASP A 586 -10.11 32.12 -3.55
N ILE A 587 -10.41 32.12 -2.25
CA ILE A 587 -9.64 31.37 -1.24
C ILE A 587 -9.69 29.85 -1.44
N VAL A 588 -10.77 29.30 -2.01
CA VAL A 588 -10.87 27.88 -2.38
C VAL A 588 -9.83 27.59 -3.45
N TYR A 589 -9.81 28.36 -4.54
CA TYR A 589 -8.86 28.19 -5.64
C TYR A 589 -7.39 28.42 -5.22
N GLN A 590 -7.12 29.33 -4.27
CA GLN A 590 -5.76 29.62 -3.78
C GLN A 590 -5.12 28.44 -3.04
N HIS A 591 -5.89 27.66 -2.28
CA HIS A 591 -5.38 26.50 -1.55
C HIS A 591 -5.63 25.17 -2.30
N HIS A 592 -6.69 25.12 -3.11
CA HIS A 592 -7.16 23.94 -3.83
C HIS A 592 -7.42 24.31 -5.31
N PRO A 593 -6.38 24.37 -6.16
CA PRO A 593 -6.53 24.76 -7.58
C PRO A 593 -7.33 23.73 -8.39
N SER A 594 -7.31 22.46 -8.00
CA SER A 594 -8.00 21.36 -8.68
C SER A 594 -9.39 21.11 -8.09
N THR A 595 -10.29 20.53 -8.88
CA THR A 595 -11.60 20.05 -8.40
C THR A 595 -11.82 18.57 -8.71
N LEU A 596 -12.59 17.87 -7.87
CA LEU A 596 -12.89 16.44 -7.92
C LEU A 596 -14.39 16.21 -7.71
N ARG A 597 -14.95 15.24 -8.45
CA ARG A 597 -16.20 14.55 -8.09
C ARG A 597 -15.96 13.04 -8.08
N MET A 598 -16.41 12.34 -7.04
CA MET A 598 -16.16 10.91 -6.86
C MET A 598 -17.35 10.22 -6.19
N ASN A 599 -17.89 9.17 -6.81
CA ASN A 599 -18.99 8.37 -6.30
C ASN A 599 -18.77 6.89 -6.64
N ILE A 600 -19.21 6.00 -5.75
CA ILE A 600 -19.11 4.55 -5.88
C ILE A 600 -20.47 3.97 -5.47
N LEU A 601 -20.94 2.92 -6.14
CA LEU A 601 -22.19 2.26 -5.80
C LEU A 601 -22.13 1.65 -4.38
N PRO A 602 -23.22 1.73 -3.59
CA PRO A 602 -23.31 1.07 -2.28
C PRO A 602 -23.13 -0.46 -2.28
N THR A 603 -22.99 -1.10 -3.45
CA THR A 603 -22.64 -2.52 -3.61
C THR A 603 -21.14 -2.81 -3.45
N VAL A 604 -20.31 -1.79 -3.22
CA VAL A 604 -18.85 -1.90 -3.03
C VAL A 604 -18.51 -1.75 -1.54
N ASN A 605 -18.45 -2.88 -0.83
CA ASN A 605 -18.22 -2.91 0.62
C ASN A 605 -16.73 -2.80 1.04
N ASP A 606 -15.79 -2.65 0.10
CA ASP A 606 -14.35 -2.58 0.38
C ASP A 606 -13.89 -1.11 0.60
N PRO A 607 -13.56 -0.70 1.85
CA PRO A 607 -13.19 0.68 2.16
C PRO A 607 -11.81 1.10 1.60
N SER A 608 -11.02 0.16 1.08
CA SER A 608 -9.78 0.49 0.37
C SER A 608 -10.04 1.01 -1.04
N VAL A 609 -11.16 0.66 -1.68
CA VAL A 609 -11.46 1.07 -3.06
C VAL A 609 -11.63 2.59 -3.21
N PRO A 610 -12.43 3.29 -2.37
CA PRO A 610 -12.48 4.75 -2.36
C PRO A 610 -11.09 5.39 -2.16
N LYS A 611 -10.32 4.87 -1.18
CA LYS A 611 -8.98 5.39 -0.86
C LYS A 611 -8.01 5.20 -2.02
N ARG A 612 -7.88 3.99 -2.57
CA ARG A 612 -6.97 3.65 -3.68
C ARG A 612 -7.34 4.41 -4.97
N MET A 613 -8.63 4.65 -5.23
CA MET A 613 -9.07 5.46 -6.39
C MET A 613 -8.74 6.96 -6.19
N LEU A 614 -8.89 7.48 -4.98
CA LEU A 614 -8.42 8.83 -4.64
C LEU A 614 -6.89 8.94 -4.80
N THR A 615 -6.12 7.98 -4.26
CA THR A 615 -4.65 7.94 -4.38
C THR A 615 -4.19 7.96 -5.84
N CYS A 616 -4.91 7.27 -6.76
CA CYS A 616 -4.66 7.38 -8.20
C CYS A 616 -4.79 8.83 -8.68
N ILE A 617 -5.92 9.50 -8.42
CA ILE A 617 -6.14 10.88 -8.88
C ILE A 617 -5.16 11.86 -8.24
N LEU A 618 -4.95 11.81 -6.93
CA LEU A 618 -4.03 12.75 -6.26
C LEU A 618 -2.62 12.60 -6.84
N SER A 619 -2.18 11.37 -7.15
CA SER A 619 -0.90 11.13 -7.84
C SER A 619 -0.83 11.82 -9.20
N THR A 620 -1.90 11.76 -10.00
CA THR A 620 -1.95 12.40 -11.33
C THR A 620 -2.03 13.93 -11.29
N LEU A 621 -2.73 14.49 -10.30
CA LEU A 621 -2.83 15.93 -10.07
C LEU A 621 -1.50 16.49 -9.56
N LYS A 622 -0.84 15.80 -8.61
CA LYS A 622 0.48 16.18 -8.09
C LYS A 622 1.57 16.09 -9.16
N ALA A 623 1.54 15.05 -9.99
CA ALA A 623 2.43 14.91 -11.16
C ALA A 623 2.22 16.02 -12.22
N ASN A 624 1.08 16.71 -12.20
CA ASN A 624 0.79 17.88 -13.02
C ASN A 624 0.94 19.23 -12.27
N GLY A 625 1.48 19.22 -11.05
CA GLY A 625 1.81 20.43 -10.29
C GLY A 625 0.73 20.98 -9.36
N SER A 626 -0.39 20.27 -9.17
CA SER A 626 -1.39 20.64 -8.16
C SER A 626 -0.93 20.28 -6.73
N HIS A 627 -1.36 21.08 -5.75
CA HIS A 627 -1.08 20.92 -4.32
C HIS A 627 -2.36 20.77 -3.47
N GLY A 628 -3.53 20.72 -4.11
CA GLY A 628 -4.81 20.65 -3.41
C GLY A 628 -6.00 20.50 -4.34
N VAL A 629 -7.02 19.81 -3.85
CA VAL A 629 -8.26 19.52 -4.57
C VAL A 629 -9.48 19.79 -3.69
N PHE A 630 -10.58 20.26 -4.28
CA PHE A 630 -11.84 20.44 -3.57
C PHE A 630 -13.04 19.78 -4.29
N THR A 631 -14.09 19.51 -3.52
CA THR A 631 -15.39 19.04 -3.99
C THR A 631 -16.49 20.02 -3.55
N GLU A 632 -17.59 20.07 -4.30
CA GLU A 632 -18.79 20.85 -4.01
C GLU A 632 -19.89 19.90 -3.52
N VAL A 633 -20.43 20.16 -2.33
CA VAL A 633 -21.39 19.28 -1.63
C VAL A 633 -22.63 20.08 -1.23
N THR A 634 -23.80 19.49 -1.38
CA THR A 634 -25.07 20.10 -0.97
C THR A 634 -25.20 20.05 0.56
N VAL A 635 -25.75 21.08 1.19
CA VAL A 635 -25.90 21.16 2.66
C VAL A 635 -26.77 20.02 3.23
N GLY A 636 -27.60 19.38 2.41
CA GLY A 636 -28.40 18.20 2.77
C GLY A 636 -27.67 16.84 2.71
N ASP A 637 -26.57 16.72 1.95
CA ASP A 637 -25.99 15.43 1.52
C ASP A 637 -25.06 14.81 2.59
N LYS A 638 -25.64 14.33 3.70
CA LYS A 638 -24.90 13.85 4.89
C LYS A 638 -24.01 12.65 4.62
N ASN A 639 -24.44 11.69 3.81
CA ASN A 639 -23.63 10.53 3.45
C ASN A 639 -22.46 10.94 2.55
N ILE A 640 -22.66 11.91 1.64
CA ILE A 640 -21.58 12.46 0.81
C ILE A 640 -20.55 13.21 1.68
N VAL A 641 -21.00 13.99 2.66
CA VAL A 641 -20.10 14.65 3.63
C VAL A 641 -19.30 13.63 4.45
N ASP A 642 -19.94 12.58 4.97
CA ASP A 642 -19.27 11.50 5.70
C ASP A 642 -18.27 10.71 4.81
N PHE A 643 -18.63 10.42 3.55
CA PHE A 643 -17.77 9.79 2.57
C PHE A 643 -16.48 10.60 2.31
N PHE A 644 -16.61 11.91 2.04
CA PHE A 644 -15.44 12.78 1.85
C PHE A 644 -14.66 13.02 3.15
N SER A 645 -15.31 13.06 4.31
CA SER A 645 -14.65 13.14 5.62
C SER A 645 -13.78 11.89 5.91
N LYS A 646 -14.29 10.69 5.61
CA LYS A 646 -13.54 9.42 5.69
C LYS A 646 -12.37 9.33 4.70
N LEU A 647 -12.36 10.19 3.68
CA LEU A 647 -11.28 10.41 2.71
C LEU A 647 -10.37 11.59 3.08
N GLY A 648 -10.49 12.15 4.28
CA GLY A 648 -9.64 13.22 4.79
C GLY A 648 -9.83 14.57 4.11
N PHE A 649 -11.01 14.84 3.56
CA PHE A 649 -11.41 16.19 3.17
C PHE A 649 -11.98 16.94 4.38
N LEU A 650 -11.70 18.24 4.44
CA LEU A 650 -12.14 19.15 5.51
C LEU A 650 -12.97 20.29 4.93
N GLU A 651 -13.94 20.80 5.69
CA GLU A 651 -14.76 21.95 5.30
C GLU A 651 -13.91 23.22 5.13
N ILE A 652 -14.06 23.91 3.98
CA ILE A 652 -13.37 25.17 3.70
C ILE A 652 -14.22 26.35 4.21
N ALA A 653 -14.18 26.57 5.53
CA ALA A 653 -14.92 27.65 6.17
C ALA A 653 -14.47 29.04 5.63
N HIS A 654 -15.40 29.82 5.07
CA HIS A 654 -15.14 31.19 4.63
C HIS A 654 -16.15 32.20 5.23
N PRO A 655 -15.74 33.08 6.16
CA PRO A 655 -16.65 33.99 6.88
C PRO A 655 -17.46 34.99 6.04
N GLY A 656 -17.20 35.10 4.73
CA GLY A 656 -17.90 35.98 3.80
C GLY A 656 -18.72 35.27 2.71
N PHE A 657 -18.82 33.94 2.74
CA PHE A 657 -19.59 33.17 1.75
C PHE A 657 -20.54 32.21 2.47
N THR A 658 -21.80 32.62 2.56
CA THR A 658 -22.93 31.76 2.92
C THR A 658 -23.77 31.55 1.67
N CYS A 659 -23.61 30.39 1.04
CA CYS A 659 -24.59 29.88 0.09
C CYS A 659 -25.45 28.87 0.87
N ASP A 660 -26.78 29.06 0.85
CA ASP A 660 -27.69 28.23 1.66
C ASP A 660 -27.81 26.79 1.11
N ASP A 661 -27.46 26.58 -0.16
CA ASP A 661 -27.60 25.30 -0.87
C ASP A 661 -26.33 24.42 -0.84
N VAL A 662 -25.13 25.01 -1.01
CA VAL A 662 -23.88 24.27 -1.22
C VAL A 662 -22.68 24.84 -0.47
N PHE A 663 -21.73 23.96 -0.12
CA PHE A 663 -20.46 24.31 0.48
C PHE A 663 -19.30 23.50 -0.11
N TYR A 664 -18.08 23.82 0.30
CA TYR A 664 -16.85 23.25 -0.26
C TYR A 664 -16.05 22.46 0.78
N MET A 665 -15.62 21.26 0.41
CA MET A 665 -14.66 20.46 1.19
C MET A 665 -13.35 20.34 0.41
N GLY A 666 -12.22 20.55 1.07
CA GLY A 666 -10.88 20.57 0.47
C GLY A 666 -9.93 19.56 1.09
N ARG A 667 -8.94 19.13 0.30
CA ARG A 667 -7.81 18.29 0.72
C ARG A 667 -6.52 18.72 0.03
N THR A 668 -5.45 18.94 0.80
CA THR A 668 -4.09 19.19 0.31
C THR A 668 -3.26 17.90 0.24
N PHE A 669 -2.22 17.90 -0.59
CA PHE A 669 -1.31 16.77 -0.83
C PHE A 669 0.00 17.23 -1.48
#